data_AF-A0AAV9QWB8-F1
#
_entry.id   AF-A0AAV9QWB8-F1
#
_cell.length_a   1.000
_cell.length_b   1.000
_cell.length_c   1.000
_cell.angle_alpha   90.00
_cell.angle_beta   90.00
_cell.angle_gamma   90.00
#
_symmetry.space_group_name_H-M   'P 1'
#
loop_
_entity.id
_entity.type
_entity.pdbx_description
1 polymer ?
#
loop_
_entity_poly.entity_id
_entity_poly.type
_entity_poly.pdbx_seq_one_letter_code
_entity_poly.pdbx_strand_id
1 'polypeptide(L)'
;MSMVSESNAQKGYLYGQSLDWCRPEKTENTDQYQRSSHSDLTMDVADMLIDKIHEWVKLQKEGAEKFDQLATELEKTKKGCNISKVVGSSVSVGGAAAMTVSAISALVTGGAAIPFLFTAGAVASGLGLTTNVASDVTDITVSSLKMKEAKEIAEKIENLEKGIKKLMETLKEEGERKEKEALSFGKLSPEDYVVQRILGAMAKQEGLILNAGISLHMVLSGLSKTVITDKADDFGVLGISLVSKFVMIAARKSGKSLVSNGLPELAASMGAKAAGKAVGRVGAGVIGLAFSVPELVVNCIDIKNCRTEASESLKKNAVDIRIASDQMEKDLTDIQEIFRRLAKVKRCIENKTRSDDDRQTLLKFAKESCKDEAVRQWFTENSESKIFSKLVDMFHFLKEKIDEEEKNNHSNDVDITFVAHGAITASTMSASCLLPLPTISDVVLYSPWNCYLEANAAYGVATGKLQPVHRTFCCTSGSGCKIPDENHRPENLPNMWNSMKKAGNQKVPNIIVSPLKTPEDGAWNHIEYLKKEHGKPGKNRIIIPLILPSIDPKEDIPLPVVTLALSLVLMFSRFQATLHLTICLGKLSEKMKLDEEPLRQQYACTIDYTVMKSTEKMLASTFSAIKSSVERFFWRTESSAETQEGAHERLSKAFKALFGETSE
;
A
#
# COMPACT_ATOMS: atom_id res chain seq x y z
N MET A 1 -56.81 -13.89 50.62
CA MET A 1 -56.91 -15.15 49.85
C MET A 1 -55.55 -15.39 49.23
N SER A 2 -54.62 -16.07 49.92
CA SER A 2 -54.43 -17.54 49.96
C SER A 2 -54.26 -18.11 48.53
N MET A 3 -53.16 -18.71 48.11
CA MET A 3 -52.35 -19.73 48.79
C MET A 3 -50.85 -19.70 48.44
N VAL A 4 -50.08 -20.12 49.43
CA VAL A 4 -48.69 -20.59 49.41
C VAL A 4 -48.69 -22.07 48.96
N SER A 5 -47.67 -22.51 48.20
CA SER A 5 -47.21 -23.91 48.27
C SER A 5 -45.69 -24.01 48.06
N GLU A 6 -45.03 -24.56 49.06
CA GLU A 6 -43.61 -24.90 49.14
C GLU A 6 -43.30 -26.29 48.56
N SER A 7 -41.99 -26.50 48.31
CA SER A 7 -41.24 -27.77 48.26
C SER A 7 -41.43 -28.63 46.99
N ASN A 8 -40.40 -29.24 46.41
CA ASN A 8 -39.38 -30.06 47.06
C ASN A 8 -38.01 -30.03 46.37
N ALA A 9 -36.99 -30.10 47.22
CA ALA A 9 -35.62 -30.41 46.88
C ALA A 9 -35.45 -31.91 46.59
N GLN A 10 -34.66 -32.24 45.56
CA GLN A 10 -34.04 -33.55 45.43
C GLN A 10 -32.54 -33.37 45.15
N LYS A 11 -31.76 -33.68 46.19
CA LYS A 11 -30.32 -33.97 46.11
C LYS A 11 -30.14 -35.35 45.50
N GLY A 12 -29.17 -35.53 44.61
CA GLY A 12 -28.80 -36.85 44.12
C GLY A 12 -27.53 -36.88 43.26
N TYR A 13 -26.40 -37.10 43.94
CA TYR A 13 -25.20 -37.84 43.51
C TYR A 13 -24.30 -37.34 42.36
N LEU A 14 -23.16 -36.83 42.83
CA LEU A 14 -21.81 -36.91 42.28
C LEU A 14 -21.52 -38.19 41.46
N TYR A 15 -21.05 -38.00 40.23
CA TYR A 15 -19.96 -38.80 39.66
C TYR A 15 -19.08 -37.88 38.82
N GLY A 16 -17.86 -37.64 39.30
CA GLY A 16 -16.82 -36.94 38.58
C GLY A 16 -16.11 -37.90 37.64
N GLN A 17 -15.91 -37.48 36.40
CA GLN A 17 -14.78 -37.87 35.56
C GLN A 17 -14.33 -36.63 34.80
N SER A 18 -13.30 -35.99 35.36
CA SER A 18 -12.52 -34.93 34.73
C SER A 18 -11.65 -35.57 33.66
N LEU A 19 -12.04 -35.44 32.39
CA LEU A 19 -11.18 -35.75 31.27
C LEU A 19 -10.28 -34.54 31.00
N ASP A 20 -9.10 -34.63 31.58
CA ASP A 20 -7.96 -33.74 31.38
C ASP A 20 -7.37 -34.02 29.97
N TRP A 21 -7.85 -33.30 28.97
CA TRP A 21 -7.27 -33.29 27.62
C TRP A 21 -7.12 -31.85 27.15
N CYS A 22 -5.94 -31.29 27.43
CA CYS A 22 -5.20 -30.32 26.61
C CYS A 22 -4.10 -29.70 27.48
N ARG A 23 -3.02 -30.46 27.69
CA ARG A 23 -1.73 -29.89 28.09
C ARG A 23 -1.07 -29.38 26.81
N PRO A 24 -0.95 -28.07 26.56
CA PRO A 24 -0.14 -27.59 25.45
C PRO A 24 1.33 -27.90 25.76
N GLU A 25 1.98 -28.65 24.89
CA GLU A 25 3.43 -28.72 24.85
C GLU A 25 3.97 -27.30 24.71
N LYS A 26 4.63 -26.81 25.76
CA LYS A 26 5.49 -25.64 25.68
C LYS A 26 6.69 -26.05 24.84
N THR A 27 6.61 -25.82 23.54
CA THR A 27 7.81 -25.78 22.70
C THR A 27 8.61 -24.54 23.09
N GLU A 28 9.83 -24.77 23.55
CA GLU A 28 10.87 -23.76 23.75
C GLU A 28 11.09 -23.03 22.42
N ASN A 29 10.56 -21.81 22.30
CA ASN A 29 10.91 -20.90 21.20
C ASN A 29 11.07 -19.46 21.72
N THR A 30 11.60 -19.31 22.93
CA THR A 30 11.93 -18.02 23.55
C THR A 30 13.26 -17.43 23.06
N ASP A 31 14.12 -18.23 22.43
CA ASP A 31 15.46 -17.79 22.01
C ASP A 31 15.47 -16.96 20.71
N GLN A 32 14.44 -17.09 19.86
CA GLN A 32 14.36 -16.30 18.63
C GLN A 32 13.83 -14.88 18.88
N TYR A 33 13.10 -14.65 19.97
CA TYR A 33 12.60 -13.32 20.34
C TYR A 33 13.65 -12.49 21.11
N GLN A 34 14.54 -13.13 21.87
CA GLN A 34 15.61 -12.42 22.60
C GLN A 34 16.83 -12.05 21.73
N ARG A 35 17.04 -12.68 20.57
CA ARG A 35 18.04 -12.19 19.59
C ARG A 35 17.62 -10.91 18.86
N SER A 36 16.35 -10.50 18.93
CA SER A 36 15.87 -9.25 18.34
C SER A 36 16.14 -8.01 19.20
N SER A 37 16.44 -8.15 20.50
CA SER A 37 16.60 -7.02 21.43
C SER A 37 18.06 -6.60 21.67
N HIS A 38 19.01 -7.13 20.89
CA HIS A 38 20.44 -6.77 20.98
C HIS A 38 21.04 -6.21 19.68
N SER A 39 20.22 -6.02 18.63
CA SER A 39 20.55 -5.22 17.45
C SER A 39 20.18 -3.73 17.60
N ASP A 40 19.80 -3.30 18.81
CA ASP A 40 19.00 -2.09 19.06
C ASP A 40 19.78 -0.76 19.16
N LEU A 41 21.04 -0.72 18.72
CA LEU A 41 21.87 0.50 18.80
C LEU A 41 22.59 0.88 17.49
N THR A 42 22.45 0.09 16.42
CA THR A 42 22.91 0.54 15.11
C THR A 42 21.77 1.32 14.45
N MET A 43 21.92 2.66 14.34
CA MET A 43 21.05 3.46 13.47
C MET A 43 20.98 2.82 12.09
N ASP A 44 19.77 2.59 11.60
CA ASP A 44 19.58 2.02 10.27
C ASP A 44 20.08 2.99 9.20
N VAL A 45 20.55 2.47 8.06
CA VAL A 45 21.00 3.30 6.92
C VAL A 45 19.91 4.28 6.48
N ALA A 46 18.64 3.87 6.54
CA ALA A 46 17.52 4.74 6.21
C ALA A 46 17.25 5.82 7.28
N ASP A 47 17.43 5.50 8.56
CA ASP A 47 17.29 6.48 9.66
C ASP A 47 18.33 7.62 9.46
N MET A 48 19.60 7.26 9.21
CA MET A 48 20.65 8.25 8.91
C MET A 48 20.38 9.07 7.65
N LEU A 49 19.74 8.46 6.63
CA LEU A 49 19.41 9.14 5.39
C LEU A 49 18.34 10.21 5.61
N ILE A 50 17.29 9.91 6.37
CA ILE A 50 16.24 10.88 6.74
C ILE A 50 16.84 12.08 7.50
N ASP A 51 17.70 11.84 8.47
CA ASP A 51 18.33 12.92 9.26
C ASP A 51 19.15 13.86 8.35
N LYS A 52 19.93 13.28 7.42
CA LYS A 52 20.70 14.07 6.45
C LYS A 52 19.81 14.83 5.46
N ILE A 53 18.67 14.28 5.08
CA ILE A 53 17.70 14.96 4.22
C ILE A 53 17.14 16.20 4.93
N HIS A 54 16.74 16.09 6.19
CA HIS A 54 16.28 17.24 6.98
C HIS A 54 17.37 18.30 7.15
N GLU A 55 18.61 17.88 7.44
CA GLU A 55 19.76 18.78 7.54
C GLU A 55 20.04 19.51 6.21
N TRP A 56 19.97 18.78 5.09
CA TRP A 56 20.15 19.35 3.75
C TRP A 56 19.08 20.39 3.42
N VAL A 57 17.80 20.10 3.68
CA VAL A 57 16.70 21.06 3.46
C VAL A 57 16.92 22.33 4.28
N LYS A 58 17.33 22.21 5.55
CA LYS A 58 17.64 23.36 6.41
C LYS A 58 18.78 24.21 5.83
N LEU A 59 19.88 23.59 5.43
CA LEU A 59 21.02 24.32 4.86
C LEU A 59 20.69 25.00 3.51
N GLN A 60 19.83 24.41 2.68
CA GLN A 60 19.37 25.05 1.43
C GLN A 60 18.65 26.37 1.72
N LYS A 61 17.79 26.41 2.76
CA LYS A 61 17.10 27.63 3.19
C LYS A 61 18.07 28.68 3.71
N GLU A 62 19.02 28.28 4.56
CA GLU A 62 20.06 29.16 5.06
C GLU A 62 20.90 29.75 3.91
N GLY A 63 21.30 28.91 2.95
CA GLY A 63 22.03 29.33 1.75
C GLY A 63 21.24 30.32 0.89
N ALA A 64 19.96 30.05 0.64
CA ALA A 64 19.07 30.97 -0.05
C ALA A 64 18.96 32.33 0.66
N GLU A 65 18.89 32.35 2.00
CA GLU A 65 18.92 33.59 2.77
C GLU A 65 20.25 34.35 2.61
N LYS A 66 21.39 33.66 2.63
CA LYS A 66 22.69 34.31 2.39
C LYS A 66 22.81 34.89 0.98
N PHE A 67 22.27 34.23 -0.05
CA PHE A 67 22.27 34.78 -1.41
C PHE A 67 21.37 36.00 -1.56
N ASP A 68 20.21 36.01 -0.92
CA ASP A 68 19.32 37.17 -0.93
C ASP A 68 19.95 38.38 -0.21
N GLN A 69 20.63 38.13 0.93
CA GLN A 69 21.43 39.14 1.62
C GLN A 69 22.56 39.67 0.74
N LEU A 70 23.34 38.79 0.11
CA LEU A 70 24.44 39.16 -0.79
C LEU A 70 23.94 40.00 -1.96
N ALA A 71 22.84 39.61 -2.59
CA ALA A 71 22.26 40.36 -3.69
C ALA A 71 21.76 41.74 -3.25
N THR A 72 21.17 41.85 -2.06
CA THR A 72 20.75 43.13 -1.48
C THR A 72 21.93 44.05 -1.17
N GLU A 73 23.05 43.51 -0.70
CA GLU A 73 24.29 44.27 -0.48
C GLU A 73 24.91 44.74 -1.81
N LEU A 74 24.90 43.91 -2.84
CA LEU A 74 25.35 44.29 -4.19
C LEU A 74 24.51 45.46 -4.76
N GLU A 75 23.21 45.48 -4.52
CA GLU A 75 22.34 46.60 -4.91
C GLU A 75 22.56 47.86 -4.06
N LYS A 76 22.79 47.72 -2.74
CA LYS A 76 23.07 48.86 -1.86
C LYS A 76 24.39 49.54 -2.21
N THR A 77 25.45 48.76 -2.45
CA THR A 77 26.76 49.29 -2.88
C THR A 77 26.67 49.99 -4.23
N LYS A 78 25.79 49.54 -5.15
CA LYS A 78 25.47 50.30 -6.39
C LYS A 78 24.90 51.69 -6.09
N LYS A 79 23.98 51.81 -5.12
CA LYS A 79 23.39 53.10 -4.74
C LYS A 79 24.43 54.03 -4.10
N GLY A 80 25.42 53.48 -3.40
CA GLY A 80 26.55 54.23 -2.80
C GLY A 80 27.58 54.73 -3.83
N CYS A 81 27.86 53.97 -4.89
CA CYS A 81 28.83 54.35 -5.93
C CYS A 81 28.33 55.40 -6.96
N ASN A 82 27.17 56.03 -6.74
CA ASN A 82 26.60 57.03 -7.66
C ASN A 82 27.09 58.47 -7.44
N ILE A 83 28.32 58.68 -6.92
CA ILE A 83 29.04 59.96 -7.03
C ILE A 83 30.53 59.72 -7.35
N SER A 84 30.85 59.36 -8.60
CA SER A 84 32.03 59.86 -9.32
C SER A 84 32.14 59.27 -10.74
N LYS A 85 31.88 60.13 -11.72
CA LYS A 85 32.25 60.14 -13.16
C LYS A 85 32.20 58.86 -14.01
N VAL A 86 31.31 58.95 -15.00
CA VAL A 86 31.27 58.25 -16.30
C VAL A 86 32.46 58.68 -17.18
N VAL A 87 33.10 57.72 -17.89
CA VAL A 87 33.31 57.63 -19.37
C VAL A 87 34.32 56.50 -19.70
N GLY A 88 33.93 55.62 -20.65
CA GLY A 88 34.78 54.70 -21.46
C GLY A 88 34.76 53.23 -21.00
N SER A 89 34.39 52.20 -21.78
CA SER A 89 34.24 52.03 -23.23
C SER A 89 33.13 51.02 -23.57
N SER A 90 32.27 51.43 -24.49
CA SER A 90 31.16 50.68 -25.06
C SER A 90 31.57 49.91 -26.31
N VAL A 91 32.40 48.85 -26.24
CA VAL A 91 32.54 47.86 -27.35
C VAL A 91 33.08 46.53 -26.81
N SER A 92 32.21 45.63 -26.30
CA SER A 92 32.48 44.18 -26.11
C SER A 92 31.30 43.41 -25.48
N VAL A 93 30.29 44.10 -24.94
CA VAL A 93 29.24 43.46 -24.09
C VAL A 93 28.04 42.91 -24.89
N GLY A 94 28.02 43.06 -26.22
CA GLY A 94 26.90 42.60 -27.06
C GLY A 94 26.80 41.07 -27.24
N GLY A 95 27.81 40.29 -26.83
CA GLY A 95 27.86 38.83 -27.08
C GLY A 95 27.48 37.93 -25.89
N ALA A 96 27.58 38.40 -24.65
CA ALA A 96 27.41 37.56 -23.46
C ALA A 96 26.00 37.65 -22.83
N ALA A 97 25.30 38.78 -22.99
CA ALA A 97 23.96 38.98 -22.43
C ALA A 97 22.84 38.21 -23.19
N ALA A 98 23.11 37.77 -24.43
CA ALA A 98 22.15 37.00 -25.23
C ALA A 98 22.05 35.52 -24.82
N MET A 99 23.00 34.98 -24.04
CA MET A 99 22.96 33.59 -23.56
C MET A 99 22.16 33.41 -22.27
N THR A 100 21.92 34.47 -21.49
CA THR A 100 21.19 34.36 -20.22
C THR A 100 19.67 34.36 -20.41
N VAL A 101 19.14 34.96 -21.48
CA VAL A 101 17.69 35.05 -21.71
C VAL A 101 17.15 33.85 -22.50
N SER A 102 17.97 33.24 -23.37
CA SER A 102 17.60 32.05 -24.15
C SER A 102 17.73 30.74 -23.37
N ALA A 103 18.68 30.63 -22.43
CA ALA A 103 18.83 29.46 -21.56
C ALA A 103 17.68 29.30 -20.55
N ILE A 104 17.11 30.41 -20.06
CA ILE A 104 16.00 30.37 -19.09
C ILE A 104 14.69 29.89 -19.73
N SER A 105 14.51 30.08 -21.04
CA SER A 105 13.27 29.66 -21.73
C SER A 105 13.32 28.22 -22.23
N ALA A 106 14.51 27.68 -22.53
CA ALA A 106 14.69 26.28 -22.92
C ALA A 106 14.68 25.30 -21.72
N LEU A 107 14.97 25.79 -20.51
CA LEU A 107 15.05 24.98 -19.28
C LEU A 107 13.73 24.83 -18.52
N VAL A 108 12.68 25.58 -18.91
CA VAL A 108 11.36 25.58 -18.23
C VAL A 108 10.33 24.64 -18.89
N THR A 109 10.67 23.95 -19.98
CA THR A 109 9.73 23.07 -20.72
C THR A 109 10.05 21.57 -20.65
N GLY A 110 10.96 21.12 -19.76
CA GLY A 110 11.20 19.69 -19.56
C GLY A 110 11.89 18.99 -20.74
N GLY A 111 12.97 19.58 -21.28
CA GLY A 111 14.04 18.80 -21.93
C GLY A 111 13.67 17.99 -23.19
N ALA A 112 12.73 18.44 -24.03
CA ALA A 112 12.38 17.72 -25.27
C ALA A 112 13.14 18.19 -26.55
N ALA A 113 14.11 19.10 -26.46
CA ALA A 113 14.85 19.59 -27.63
C ALA A 113 16.34 19.75 -27.36
N ILE A 114 17.03 18.66 -26.98
CA ILE A 114 18.49 18.60 -27.09
C ILE A 114 18.86 17.26 -27.72
N PRO A 115 18.93 17.24 -29.06
CA PRO A 115 20.13 16.67 -29.63
C PRO A 115 20.58 17.51 -30.84
N PHE A 116 21.32 18.62 -30.64
CA PHE A 116 22.18 19.22 -31.69
C PHE A 116 23.10 20.37 -31.21
N LEU A 117 23.70 20.29 -30.01
CA LEU A 117 24.66 21.32 -29.55
C LEU A 117 25.94 20.75 -28.91
N PHE A 118 26.52 19.69 -29.47
CA PHE A 118 27.83 19.17 -29.02
C PHE A 118 28.85 18.92 -30.14
N THR A 119 28.74 19.58 -31.29
CA THR A 119 29.78 19.56 -32.33
C THR A 119 30.13 20.95 -32.83
N ALA A 120 30.75 21.77 -31.97
CA ALA A 120 31.74 22.80 -32.33
C ALA A 120 32.15 23.55 -31.05
N GLY A 121 33.45 23.59 -30.74
CA GLY A 121 34.00 24.49 -29.71
C GLY A 121 34.84 23.83 -28.62
N ALA A 122 35.74 22.92 -28.98
CA ALA A 122 36.95 22.74 -28.18
C ALA A 122 37.95 23.84 -28.54
N VAL A 123 38.75 24.24 -27.53
CA VAL A 123 39.91 25.16 -27.58
C VAL A 123 39.60 26.65 -27.37
N ALA A 124 39.76 27.13 -26.12
CA ALA A 124 40.63 28.25 -25.75
C ALA A 124 40.30 28.80 -24.34
N SER A 125 40.98 28.31 -23.31
CA SER A 125 41.15 29.06 -22.05
C SER A 125 42.52 28.74 -21.43
N GLY A 126 43.56 29.27 -22.07
CA GLY A 126 44.93 29.24 -21.57
C GLY A 126 45.61 30.59 -21.78
N LEU A 127 45.89 31.28 -20.67
CA LEU A 127 46.86 32.37 -20.46
C LEU A 127 46.63 33.76 -21.12
N GLY A 128 46.52 34.78 -20.27
CA GLY A 128 46.61 36.22 -20.58
C GLY A 128 45.40 36.98 -20.01
N LEU A 129 45.46 38.01 -19.17
CA LEU A 129 46.49 39.01 -18.91
C LEU A 129 46.29 39.61 -17.50
N THR A 130 47.41 39.90 -16.84
CA THR A 130 47.56 40.82 -15.72
C THR A 130 47.44 42.28 -16.20
N THR A 131 46.51 43.06 -15.65
CA THR A 131 46.73 44.49 -15.39
C THR A 131 45.96 44.93 -14.14
N ASN A 132 46.71 45.29 -13.11
CA ASN A 132 46.22 46.05 -11.96
C ASN A 132 45.88 47.46 -12.43
N VAL A 133 44.67 47.94 -12.09
CA VAL A 133 44.44 49.36 -11.84
C VAL A 133 43.65 49.46 -10.54
N ALA A 134 44.28 50.09 -9.56
CA ALA A 134 43.73 50.37 -8.24
C ALA A 134 42.56 51.37 -8.36
N SER A 135 41.41 50.96 -7.86
CA SER A 135 40.30 51.82 -7.46
C SER A 135 40.12 51.56 -5.98
N ASP A 136 40.09 52.63 -5.17
CA ASP A 136 40.07 52.56 -3.71
C ASP A 136 39.03 51.54 -3.20
N VAL A 137 39.57 50.48 -2.61
CA VAL A 137 38.87 49.33 -2.06
C VAL A 137 38.58 49.63 -0.59
N THR A 138 37.46 50.26 -0.31
CA THR A 138 36.91 50.27 1.06
C THR A 138 35.50 49.69 1.18
N ASP A 139 34.90 49.17 0.10
CA ASP A 139 33.55 48.56 0.14
C ASP A 139 33.49 47.08 -0.32
N ILE A 140 34.62 46.36 -0.35
CA ILE A 140 34.67 44.91 -0.68
C ILE A 140 34.65 44.02 0.60
N THR A 141 34.84 44.61 1.78
CA THR A 141 35.02 43.82 3.01
C THR A 141 33.72 43.15 3.49
N VAL A 142 32.55 43.80 3.32
CA VAL A 142 31.26 43.25 3.79
C VAL A 142 30.73 42.15 2.85
N SER A 143 30.83 42.34 1.53
CA SER A 143 30.49 41.28 0.57
C SER A 143 31.39 40.05 0.70
N SER A 144 32.65 40.23 1.14
CA SER A 144 33.55 39.12 1.38
C SER A 144 33.12 38.24 2.57
N LEU A 145 32.54 38.82 3.63
CA LEU A 145 32.06 38.05 4.79
C LEU A 145 30.81 37.22 4.44
N LYS A 146 29.82 37.82 3.76
CA LYS A 146 28.62 37.10 3.32
C LYS A 146 28.91 36.04 2.27
N MET A 147 29.83 36.32 1.35
CA MET A 147 30.31 35.32 0.39
C MET A 147 31.04 34.17 1.10
N LYS A 148 31.82 34.46 2.16
CA LYS A 148 32.48 33.42 2.96
C LYS A 148 31.45 32.54 3.67
N GLU A 149 30.42 33.12 4.29
CA GLU A 149 29.32 32.36 4.90
C GLU A 149 28.59 31.49 3.86
N ALA A 150 28.29 32.03 2.68
CA ALA A 150 27.66 31.27 1.59
C ALA A 150 28.54 30.11 1.09
N LYS A 151 29.87 30.31 0.99
CA LYS A 151 30.84 29.25 0.66
C LYS A 151 30.86 28.15 1.71
N GLU A 152 30.90 28.50 2.99
CA GLU A 152 30.88 27.52 4.08
C GLU A 152 29.57 26.70 4.06
N ILE A 153 28.42 27.33 3.77
CA ILE A 153 27.15 26.62 3.60
C ILE A 153 27.18 25.72 2.36
N ALA A 154 27.70 26.20 1.22
CA ALA A 154 27.85 25.39 0.02
C ALA A 154 28.73 24.15 0.23
N GLU A 155 29.86 24.28 0.92
CA GLU A 155 30.73 23.16 1.26
C GLU A 155 30.02 22.13 2.15
N LYS A 156 29.25 22.60 3.16
CA LYS A 156 28.42 21.72 4.00
C LYS A 156 27.36 20.99 3.19
N ILE A 157 26.64 21.69 2.31
CA ILE A 157 25.64 21.09 1.41
C ILE A 157 26.29 20.05 0.50
N GLU A 158 27.45 20.34 -0.09
CA GLU A 158 28.15 19.40 -0.97
C GLU A 158 28.57 18.13 -0.22
N ASN A 159 29.06 18.28 1.01
CA ASN A 159 29.43 17.16 1.88
C ASN A 159 28.19 16.33 2.28
N LEU A 160 27.06 16.98 2.59
CA LEU A 160 25.80 16.28 2.85
C LEU A 160 25.29 15.53 1.62
N GLU A 161 25.33 16.14 0.44
CA GLU A 161 24.91 15.48 -0.81
C GLU A 161 25.75 14.24 -1.11
N LYS A 162 27.08 14.30 -0.88
CA LYS A 162 27.95 13.11 -0.98
C LYS A 162 27.53 12.03 0.03
N GLY A 163 27.20 12.42 1.26
CA GLY A 163 26.69 11.52 2.29
C GLY A 163 25.35 10.86 1.92
N ILE A 164 24.38 11.66 1.50
CA ILE A 164 23.05 11.22 1.04
C ILE A 164 23.21 10.24 -0.13
N LYS A 165 24.01 10.61 -1.15
CA LYS A 165 24.27 9.75 -2.31
C LYS A 165 24.85 8.41 -1.90
N LYS A 166 25.87 8.41 -1.02
CA LYS A 166 26.48 7.17 -0.51
C LYS A 166 25.48 6.28 0.22
N LEU A 167 24.61 6.86 1.06
CA LEU A 167 23.57 6.11 1.78
C LEU A 167 22.51 5.55 0.81
N MET A 168 22.10 6.33 -0.20
CA MET A 168 21.19 5.85 -1.25
C MET A 168 21.80 4.71 -2.07
N GLU A 169 23.07 4.82 -2.47
CA GLU A 169 23.81 3.75 -3.16
C GLU A 169 23.89 2.50 -2.28
N THR A 170 24.16 2.65 -0.97
CA THR A 170 24.18 1.54 -0.02
C THR A 170 22.81 0.83 0.07
N LEU A 171 21.72 1.59 0.17
CA LEU A 171 20.36 1.02 0.18
C LEU A 171 20.02 0.36 -1.16
N LYS A 172 20.46 0.94 -2.28
CA LYS A 172 20.27 0.38 -3.62
C LYS A 172 20.99 -0.95 -3.78
N GLU A 173 22.26 -1.02 -3.38
CA GLU A 173 23.05 -2.27 -3.37
C GLU A 173 22.42 -3.34 -2.47
N GLU A 174 21.88 -2.94 -1.31
CA GLU A 174 21.13 -3.84 -0.44
C GLU A 174 19.87 -4.38 -1.15
N GLY A 175 19.13 -3.52 -1.86
CA GLY A 175 17.98 -3.88 -2.66
C GLY A 175 18.32 -4.86 -3.79
N GLU A 176 19.38 -4.59 -4.56
CA GLU A 176 19.88 -5.47 -5.62
C GLU A 176 20.33 -6.84 -5.08
N ARG A 177 20.96 -6.86 -3.90
CA ARG A 177 21.34 -8.11 -3.24
C ARG A 177 20.10 -8.92 -2.84
N LYS A 178 19.10 -8.27 -2.24
CA LYS A 178 17.83 -8.91 -1.86
C LYS A 178 17.04 -9.40 -3.06
N GLU A 179 17.04 -8.66 -4.18
CA GLU A 179 16.41 -9.11 -5.43
C GLU A 179 17.08 -10.38 -5.97
N LYS A 180 18.41 -10.50 -5.88
CA LYS A 180 19.15 -11.71 -6.29
C LYS A 180 18.92 -12.91 -5.36
N GLU A 181 18.79 -12.67 -4.07
CA GLU A 181 18.57 -13.71 -3.05
C GLU A 181 17.12 -14.20 -3.04
N ALA A 182 16.17 -13.32 -3.34
CA ALA A 182 14.76 -13.64 -3.33
C ALA A 182 14.31 -14.30 -4.65
N LEU A 183 14.33 -15.63 -4.70
CA LEU A 183 13.65 -16.39 -5.77
C LEU A 183 12.12 -16.19 -5.78
N SER A 184 11.53 -15.55 -4.76
CA SER A 184 10.06 -15.49 -4.58
C SER A 184 9.49 -14.22 -3.94
N PHE A 185 10.30 -13.24 -3.52
CA PHE A 185 9.75 -11.96 -3.06
C PHE A 185 9.44 -11.09 -4.28
N GLY A 186 8.28 -10.45 -4.29
CA GLY A 186 7.81 -9.63 -5.41
C GLY A 186 8.93 -8.70 -5.88
N LYS A 187 9.17 -8.68 -7.21
CA LYS A 187 10.27 -7.98 -7.87
C LYS A 187 10.13 -6.47 -7.69
N LEU A 188 10.51 -5.95 -6.52
CA LEU A 188 10.69 -4.53 -6.27
C LEU A 188 11.93 -4.09 -7.01
N SER A 189 11.84 -2.98 -7.74
CA SER A 189 13.05 -2.37 -8.28
C SER A 189 13.96 -1.92 -7.13
N PRO A 190 15.29 -1.87 -7.34
CA PRO A 190 16.21 -1.31 -6.33
C PRO A 190 15.81 0.10 -5.89
N GLU A 191 15.21 0.89 -6.77
CA GLU A 191 14.67 2.22 -6.47
C GLU A 191 13.45 2.15 -5.53
N ASP A 192 12.49 1.27 -5.80
CA ASP A 192 11.32 1.07 -4.93
C ASP A 192 11.73 0.58 -3.54
N TYR A 193 12.78 -0.23 -3.46
CA TYR A 193 13.36 -0.67 -2.20
C TYR A 193 13.88 0.52 -1.38
N VAL A 194 14.63 1.45 -2.00
CA VAL A 194 15.10 2.67 -1.33
C VAL A 194 13.93 3.50 -0.80
N VAL A 195 12.90 3.72 -1.62
CA VAL A 195 11.67 4.44 -1.22
C VAL A 195 11.04 3.76 0.02
N GLN A 196 10.88 2.44 -0.04
CA GLN A 196 10.24 1.68 1.03
C GLN A 196 11.03 1.74 2.34
N ARG A 197 12.37 1.73 2.27
CA ARG A 197 13.25 1.88 3.44
C ARG A 197 13.16 3.27 4.05
N ILE A 198 13.17 4.33 3.23
CA ILE A 198 12.99 5.72 3.66
C ILE A 198 11.63 5.88 4.37
N LEU A 199 10.55 5.42 3.74
CA LEU A 199 9.21 5.48 4.32
C LEU A 199 9.12 4.65 5.61
N GLY A 200 9.79 3.50 5.67
CA GLY A 200 9.86 2.66 6.86
C GLY A 200 10.55 3.35 8.03
N ALA A 201 11.65 4.06 7.77
CA ALA A 201 12.34 4.88 8.77
C ALA A 201 11.45 6.03 9.29
N MET A 202 10.78 6.75 8.39
CA MET A 202 9.84 7.81 8.78
C MET A 202 8.66 7.27 9.61
N ALA A 203 8.09 6.12 9.21
CA ALA A 203 7.04 5.47 9.98
C ALA A 203 7.51 5.07 11.38
N LYS A 204 8.71 4.48 11.48
CA LYS A 204 9.35 4.11 12.74
C LYS A 204 9.58 5.31 13.67
N GLN A 205 10.02 6.46 13.14
CA GLN A 205 10.19 7.69 13.90
C GLN A 205 8.88 8.19 14.54
N GLU A 206 7.73 7.94 13.91
CA GLU A 206 6.40 8.26 14.44
C GLU A 206 5.80 7.13 15.32
N GLY A 207 6.60 6.11 15.67
CA GLY A 207 6.17 4.98 16.49
C GLY A 207 5.33 3.93 15.74
N LEU A 208 5.29 4.00 14.40
CA LEU A 208 4.60 3.03 13.56
C LEU A 208 5.57 1.92 13.12
N ILE A 209 5.60 0.83 13.86
CA ILE A 209 6.35 -0.37 13.47
C ILE A 209 5.51 -1.18 12.47
N LEU A 210 6.02 -1.32 11.24
CA LEU A 210 5.37 -2.04 10.15
C LEU A 210 6.17 -3.30 9.80
N ASN A 211 5.47 -4.34 9.35
CA ASN A 211 6.11 -5.51 8.78
C ASN A 211 6.87 -5.09 7.50
N ALA A 212 8.10 -5.58 7.32
CA ALA A 212 8.94 -5.24 6.16
C ALA A 212 8.31 -5.62 4.82
N GLY A 213 7.35 -6.56 4.81
CA GLY A 213 6.58 -6.94 3.63
C GLY A 213 5.49 -5.94 3.22
N ILE A 214 5.19 -4.93 4.04
CA ILE A 214 4.12 -3.96 3.76
C ILE A 214 4.60 -2.95 2.73
N SER A 215 3.87 -2.86 1.61
CA SER A 215 4.08 -1.80 0.63
C SER A 215 3.56 -0.47 1.17
N LEU A 216 4.44 0.30 1.80
CA LEU A 216 4.15 1.63 2.32
C LEU A 216 3.65 2.60 1.23
N HIS A 217 4.13 2.44 0.00
CA HIS A 217 3.64 3.19 -1.14
C HIS A 217 2.14 2.97 -1.39
N MET A 218 1.66 1.73 -1.26
CA MET A 218 0.24 1.40 -1.42
C MET A 218 -0.61 1.99 -0.27
N VAL A 219 -0.08 1.95 0.96
CA VAL A 219 -0.74 2.58 2.12
C VAL A 219 -0.88 4.10 1.91
N LEU A 220 0.22 4.78 1.54
CA LEU A 220 0.20 6.23 1.34
C LEU A 220 -0.65 6.67 0.15
N SER A 221 -0.61 5.95 -0.98
CA SER A 221 -1.44 6.26 -2.15
C SER A 221 -2.94 6.02 -1.91
N GLY A 222 -3.29 5.13 -0.98
CA GLY A 222 -4.65 4.94 -0.50
C GLY A 222 -5.17 6.15 0.29
N LEU A 223 -4.36 6.63 1.23
CA LEU A 223 -4.72 7.67 2.22
C LEU A 223 -4.61 9.10 1.70
N SER A 224 -3.67 9.35 0.78
CA SER A 224 -3.35 10.71 0.38
C SER A 224 -4.46 11.42 -0.39
N LYS A 225 -5.32 10.67 -1.08
CA LYS A 225 -6.47 11.25 -1.81
C LYS A 225 -7.53 11.87 -0.91
N THR A 226 -7.50 11.60 0.39
CA THR A 226 -8.61 11.95 1.27
C THR A 226 -8.22 12.81 2.47
N VAL A 227 -6.94 12.84 2.83
CA VAL A 227 -6.44 13.58 3.99
C VAL A 227 -6.14 15.05 3.68
N ILE A 228 -5.86 15.40 2.43
CA ILE A 228 -5.44 16.75 2.06
C ILE A 228 -6.42 17.31 1.03
N THR A 229 -7.23 18.27 1.49
CA THR A 229 -8.20 19.14 0.78
C THR A 229 -8.06 19.22 -0.74
N ASP A 230 -9.15 18.94 -1.48
CA ASP A 230 -9.57 19.26 -2.88
C ASP A 230 -8.56 19.44 -4.03
N LYS A 231 -7.25 19.41 -3.80
CA LYS A 231 -6.20 19.38 -4.82
C LYS A 231 -5.77 17.93 -5.02
N ALA A 232 -6.70 17.14 -5.53
CA ALA A 232 -6.64 15.68 -5.60
C ALA A 232 -5.54 15.09 -6.51
N ASP A 233 -4.76 15.92 -7.20
CA ASP A 233 -3.83 15.47 -8.23
C ASP A 233 -2.35 15.38 -7.78
N ASP A 234 -1.99 15.83 -6.57
CA ASP A 234 -0.56 16.13 -6.25
C ASP A 234 0.16 15.07 -5.38
N PHE A 235 -0.51 14.06 -4.81
CA PHE A 235 0.13 13.22 -3.78
C PHE A 235 0.60 11.83 -4.25
N GLY A 236 0.00 11.26 -5.30
CA GLY A 236 0.66 10.15 -6.03
C GLY A 236 2.00 10.59 -6.61
N VAL A 237 2.11 11.89 -6.88
CA VAL A 237 3.35 12.56 -7.21
C VAL A 237 4.26 12.65 -5.99
N LEU A 238 3.80 12.88 -4.75
CA LEU A 238 4.68 13.16 -3.59
C LEU A 238 5.69 12.07 -3.18
N GLY A 239 5.28 10.81 -3.09
CA GLY A 239 6.20 9.69 -2.79
C GLY A 239 7.22 9.46 -3.91
N ILE A 240 6.74 9.53 -5.16
CA ILE A 240 7.57 9.44 -6.38
C ILE A 240 8.45 10.70 -6.53
N SER A 241 7.97 11.85 -6.07
CA SER A 241 8.58 13.19 -6.21
C SER A 241 9.76 13.33 -5.28
N LEU A 242 9.67 12.88 -4.02
CA LEU A 242 10.81 12.91 -3.10
C LEU A 242 11.99 12.10 -3.66
N VAL A 243 11.76 10.84 -4.06
CA VAL A 243 12.85 10.00 -4.59
C VAL A 243 13.30 10.45 -5.98
N SER A 244 12.38 10.83 -6.88
CA SER A 244 12.79 11.38 -8.19
C SER A 244 13.56 12.69 -8.05
N LYS A 245 13.20 13.58 -7.11
CA LYS A 245 13.98 14.80 -6.81
C LYS A 245 15.40 14.44 -6.37
N PHE A 246 15.58 13.45 -5.50
CA PHE A 246 16.92 13.02 -5.06
C PHE A 246 17.72 12.26 -6.10
N VAL A 247 17.08 11.36 -6.85
CA VAL A 247 17.70 10.63 -7.96
C VAL A 247 18.15 11.62 -9.05
N MET A 248 17.35 12.66 -9.33
CA MET A 248 17.72 13.72 -10.28
C MET A 248 18.92 14.55 -9.79
N ILE A 249 19.01 14.85 -8.50
CA ILE A 249 20.18 15.52 -7.89
C ILE A 249 21.43 14.64 -8.04
N ALA A 250 21.33 13.34 -7.78
CA ALA A 250 22.44 12.41 -7.93
C ALA A 250 22.90 12.21 -9.39
N ALA A 251 21.96 12.20 -10.34
CA ALA A 251 22.24 12.02 -11.76
C ALA A 251 23.02 13.23 -12.35
N ARG A 252 22.66 14.46 -11.97
CA ARG A 252 23.28 15.69 -12.51
C ARG A 252 24.78 15.80 -12.24
N LYS A 253 25.24 15.38 -11.05
CA LYS A 253 26.69 15.40 -10.71
C LYS A 253 27.51 14.34 -11.43
N SER A 254 26.89 13.31 -12.01
CA SER A 254 27.62 12.20 -12.64
C SER A 254 28.05 12.47 -14.08
N GLY A 255 27.55 13.53 -14.73
CA GLY A 255 27.84 13.85 -16.13
C GLY A 255 27.43 12.78 -17.15
N LYS A 256 26.91 11.62 -16.69
CA LYS A 256 26.40 10.54 -17.53
C LYS A 256 24.94 10.83 -17.83
N SER A 257 24.70 11.35 -19.03
CA SER A 257 23.39 11.38 -19.67
C SER A 257 22.72 10.00 -19.59
N LEU A 258 21.64 9.88 -18.83
CA LEU A 258 20.72 8.73 -18.81
C LEU A 258 19.88 8.73 -20.11
N VAL A 259 20.55 8.56 -21.26
CA VAL A 259 19.87 8.35 -22.57
C VAL A 259 20.12 6.94 -23.12
N SER A 260 20.95 6.11 -22.51
CA SER A 260 21.09 4.71 -22.95
C SER A 260 20.15 3.77 -22.18
N ASN A 261 19.01 3.49 -22.82
CA ASN A 261 18.17 2.29 -22.72
C ASN A 261 17.13 2.24 -21.60
N GLY A 262 15.94 2.78 -21.92
CA GLY A 262 14.66 2.18 -21.52
C GLY A 262 13.79 2.97 -20.54
N LEU A 263 13.10 4.02 -21.00
CA LEU A 263 11.77 4.40 -20.47
C LEU A 263 11.01 5.37 -21.42
N PRO A 264 10.38 4.89 -22.52
CA PRO A 264 9.54 5.74 -23.38
C PRO A 264 8.15 6.05 -22.78
N GLU A 265 7.75 5.36 -21.70
CA GLU A 265 6.34 5.34 -21.26
C GLU A 265 5.95 6.54 -20.36
N LEU A 266 6.91 7.17 -19.68
CA LEU A 266 6.65 8.35 -18.85
C LEU A 266 6.54 9.66 -19.66
N ALA A 267 7.11 9.69 -20.87
CA ALA A 267 7.00 10.82 -21.79
C ALA A 267 5.67 10.80 -22.58
N ALA A 268 5.05 9.63 -22.72
CA ALA A 268 3.81 9.45 -23.49
C ALA A 268 2.54 9.83 -22.71
N SER A 269 2.55 9.79 -21.37
CA SER A 269 1.40 10.22 -20.55
C SER A 269 1.26 11.73 -20.39
N MET A 270 2.22 12.52 -20.89
CA MET A 270 2.19 14.00 -20.89
C MET A 270 1.86 14.57 -22.27
N GLY A 271 0.94 13.93 -22.99
CA GLY A 271 0.56 14.26 -24.37
C GLY A 271 0.13 15.72 -24.59
N ALA A 272 0.93 16.41 -25.42
CA ALA A 272 0.53 17.33 -26.48
C ALA A 272 -0.55 18.38 -26.19
N LYS A 273 -0.17 19.49 -25.52
CA LYS A 273 -0.80 20.82 -25.72
C LYS A 273 0.04 21.96 -25.12
N ALA A 274 1.10 22.39 -25.80
CA ALA A 274 1.76 23.68 -25.49
C ALA A 274 2.62 24.19 -26.66
N ALA A 275 1.97 24.53 -27.78
CA ALA A 275 2.55 25.42 -28.77
C ALA A 275 1.55 26.56 -29.01
N GLY A 276 1.74 27.69 -28.32
CA GLY A 276 0.92 28.89 -28.56
C GLY A 276 0.86 29.90 -27.40
N LYS A 277 1.78 30.88 -27.46
CA LYS A 277 1.69 32.28 -26.98
C LYS A 277 1.33 32.57 -25.51
N ALA A 278 2.24 33.36 -24.92
CA ALA A 278 2.15 34.26 -23.78
C ALA A 278 0.79 34.46 -23.07
N VAL A 279 0.88 34.51 -21.73
CA VAL A 279 -0.11 34.92 -20.72
C VAL A 279 -1.04 33.80 -20.22
N GLY A 280 -0.61 33.13 -19.15
CA GLY A 280 -1.42 32.25 -18.31
C GLY A 280 -0.65 31.88 -17.04
N ARG A 281 -1.15 32.32 -15.88
CA ARG A 281 -0.54 32.15 -14.55
C ARG A 281 -0.54 30.68 -14.11
N VAL A 282 0.54 30.31 -13.41
CA VAL A 282 0.63 29.33 -12.31
C VAL A 282 -0.44 28.24 -12.28
N GLY A 283 -0.09 27.06 -12.77
CA GLY A 283 -0.82 25.81 -12.53
C GLY A 283 0.03 24.63 -12.99
N ALA A 284 0.28 23.68 -12.09
CA ALA A 284 1.04 22.43 -12.27
C ALA A 284 2.59 22.50 -12.10
N GLY A 285 3.04 22.64 -10.85
CA GLY A 285 3.40 21.43 -10.08
C GLY A 285 4.75 20.74 -10.28
N VAL A 286 5.73 21.26 -11.04
CA VAL A 286 7.11 20.73 -10.97
C VAL A 286 8.14 21.86 -11.04
N ILE A 287 8.52 22.41 -9.88
CA ILE A 287 9.72 23.24 -9.78
C ILE A 287 10.91 22.28 -9.75
N GLY A 288 11.45 21.98 -10.93
CA GLY A 288 12.79 21.41 -11.01
C GLY A 288 13.77 22.44 -10.46
N LEU A 289 14.44 22.12 -9.35
CA LEU A 289 15.53 22.94 -8.80
C LEU A 289 16.52 23.21 -9.94
N ALA A 290 16.54 24.41 -10.51
CA ALA A 290 17.42 24.74 -11.62
C ALA A 290 18.87 24.96 -11.15
N PHE A 291 19.06 25.31 -9.87
CA PHE A 291 20.36 25.57 -9.26
C PHE A 291 20.38 25.12 -7.79
N SER A 292 21.46 24.47 -7.38
CA SER A 292 21.79 24.23 -5.96
C SER A 292 22.64 25.37 -5.39
N VAL A 293 22.65 25.54 -4.06
CA VAL A 293 23.49 26.56 -3.40
C VAL A 293 24.97 26.50 -3.84
N PRO A 294 25.64 25.32 -3.93
CA PRO A 294 27.00 25.23 -4.44
C PRO A 294 27.20 25.77 -5.85
N GLU A 295 26.27 25.51 -6.77
CA GLU A 295 26.34 25.98 -8.16
C GLU A 295 26.24 27.51 -8.24
N LEU A 296 25.41 28.12 -7.39
CA LEU A 296 25.30 29.57 -7.30
C LEU A 296 26.57 30.21 -6.75
N VAL A 297 27.21 29.62 -5.74
CA VAL A 297 28.47 30.14 -5.18
C VAL A 297 29.55 30.21 -6.26
N VAL A 298 29.69 29.16 -7.08
CA VAL A 298 30.69 29.13 -8.17
C VAL A 298 30.41 30.23 -9.19
N ASN A 299 29.16 30.38 -9.62
CA ASN A 299 28.77 31.39 -10.59
C ASN A 299 28.96 32.84 -10.08
N CYS A 300 28.87 33.07 -8.77
CA CYS A 300 29.09 34.41 -8.20
C CYS A 300 30.55 34.87 -8.22
N ILE A 301 31.51 33.96 -8.24
CA ILE A 301 32.94 34.29 -8.20
C ILE A 301 33.39 34.96 -9.52
N ASP A 302 32.71 34.64 -10.63
CA ASP A 302 33.04 35.12 -11.98
C ASP A 302 32.38 36.45 -12.37
N ILE A 303 31.61 37.07 -11.49
CA ILE A 303 30.85 38.29 -11.79
C ILE A 303 31.73 39.53 -11.65
N LYS A 304 32.63 39.74 -12.62
CA LYS A 304 33.50 40.93 -12.65
C LYS A 304 32.91 42.15 -13.38
N ASN A 305 31.76 42.07 -14.08
CA ASN A 305 31.32 43.22 -14.91
C ASN A 305 29.80 43.51 -15.11
N CYS A 306 28.85 42.80 -14.48
CA CYS A 306 27.42 43.10 -14.63
C CYS A 306 26.67 43.06 -13.29
N ARG A 307 26.88 44.10 -12.44
CA ARG A 307 26.45 44.10 -11.03
C ARG A 307 24.92 44.07 -10.80
N THR A 308 24.10 44.45 -11.79
CA THR A 308 22.63 44.49 -11.68
C THR A 308 21.94 43.20 -12.09
N GLU A 309 22.33 42.63 -13.24
CA GLU A 309 21.77 41.35 -13.71
C GLU A 309 22.19 40.21 -12.77
N ALA A 310 23.39 40.29 -12.22
CA ALA A 310 23.90 39.36 -11.23
C ALA A 310 23.09 39.37 -9.93
N SER A 311 22.78 40.54 -9.36
CA SER A 311 22.00 40.63 -8.13
C SER A 311 20.56 40.18 -8.35
N GLU A 312 19.95 40.53 -9.48
CA GLU A 312 18.60 40.07 -9.83
C GLU A 312 18.55 38.55 -10.03
N SER A 313 19.53 37.98 -10.74
CA SER A 313 19.66 36.53 -10.91
C SER A 313 19.86 35.81 -9.57
N LEU A 314 20.71 36.34 -8.70
CA LEU A 314 20.94 35.79 -7.36
C LEU A 314 19.68 35.80 -6.51
N LYS A 315 18.93 36.91 -6.48
CA LYS A 315 17.64 36.98 -5.77
C LYS A 315 16.65 35.99 -6.32
N LYS A 316 16.52 35.90 -7.64
CA LYS A 316 15.60 34.95 -8.27
C LYS A 316 15.95 33.51 -7.88
N ASN A 317 17.21 33.12 -7.99
CA ASN A 317 17.64 31.77 -7.64
C ASN A 317 17.51 31.49 -6.14
N ALA A 318 17.79 32.47 -5.27
CA ALA A 318 17.55 32.37 -3.84
C ALA A 318 16.06 32.14 -3.52
N VAL A 319 15.16 32.88 -4.17
CA VAL A 319 13.71 32.68 -4.06
C VAL A 319 13.30 31.29 -4.53
N ASP A 320 13.80 30.84 -5.68
CA ASP A 320 13.48 29.51 -6.24
C ASP A 320 13.98 28.38 -5.31
N ILE A 321 15.19 28.47 -4.76
CA ILE A 321 15.73 27.50 -3.78
C ILE A 321 14.88 27.49 -2.51
N ARG A 322 14.50 28.66 -2.00
CA ARG A 322 13.67 28.78 -0.80
C ARG A 322 12.31 28.12 -1.01
N ILE A 323 11.62 28.44 -2.11
CA ILE A 323 10.33 27.85 -2.47
C ILE A 323 10.43 26.32 -2.56
N ALA A 324 11.46 25.79 -3.23
CA ALA A 324 11.64 24.35 -3.37
C ALA A 324 11.94 23.67 -2.02
N SER A 325 12.75 24.29 -1.18
CA SER A 325 13.08 23.76 0.16
C SER A 325 11.89 23.82 1.11
N ASP A 326 11.09 24.89 1.06
CA ASP A 326 9.83 25.01 1.80
C ASP A 326 8.82 23.95 1.38
N GLN A 327 8.68 23.72 0.07
CA GLN A 327 7.81 22.67 -0.44
C GLN A 327 8.28 21.29 0.03
N MET A 328 9.58 21.02 -0.01
CA MET A 328 10.11 19.72 0.40
C MET A 328 9.97 19.46 1.91
N GLU A 329 10.20 20.47 2.76
CA GLU A 329 9.94 20.35 4.20
C GLU A 329 8.46 20.06 4.46
N LYS A 330 7.57 20.74 3.74
CA LYS A 330 6.13 20.49 3.81
C LYS A 330 5.80 19.06 3.39
N ASP A 331 6.35 18.57 2.28
CA ASP A 331 6.14 17.20 1.78
C ASP A 331 6.54 16.15 2.84
N LEU A 332 7.69 16.33 3.49
CA LEU A 332 8.16 15.44 4.57
C LEU A 332 7.25 15.51 5.80
N THR A 333 6.81 16.71 6.17
CA THR A 333 5.89 16.94 7.31
C THR A 333 4.53 16.29 7.05
N ASP A 334 4.00 16.40 5.84
CA ASP A 334 2.72 15.79 5.45
C ASP A 334 2.80 14.25 5.54
N ILE A 335 3.92 13.65 5.11
CA ILE A 335 4.16 12.20 5.25
C ILE A 335 4.26 11.80 6.73
N GLN A 336 4.99 12.55 7.55
CA GLN A 336 5.09 12.30 8.99
C GLN A 336 3.71 12.37 9.66
N GLU A 337 2.87 13.34 9.31
CA GLU A 337 1.51 13.45 9.86
C GLU A 337 0.63 12.24 9.46
N ILE A 338 0.78 11.72 8.24
CA ILE A 338 0.10 10.47 7.84
C ILE A 338 0.56 9.30 8.72
N PHE A 339 1.87 9.13 8.95
CA PHE A 339 2.38 8.06 9.80
C PHE A 339 1.98 8.21 11.26
N ARG A 340 1.98 9.42 11.80
CA ARG A 340 1.48 9.73 13.15
C ARG A 340 0.03 9.33 13.32
N ARG A 341 -0.80 9.63 12.33
CA ARG A 341 -2.22 9.25 12.33
C ARG A 341 -2.39 7.74 12.23
N LEU A 342 -1.63 7.07 11.38
CA LEU A 342 -1.62 5.61 11.31
C LEU A 342 -1.14 4.96 12.62
N ALA A 343 -0.14 5.53 13.28
CA ALA A 343 0.32 5.10 14.60
C ALA A 343 -0.78 5.26 15.65
N LYS A 344 -1.51 6.40 15.62
CA LYS A 344 -2.67 6.61 16.48
C LYS A 344 -3.74 5.54 16.23
N VAL A 345 -4.11 5.31 14.98
CA VAL A 345 -5.09 4.28 14.57
C VAL A 345 -4.66 2.90 15.05
N LYS A 346 -3.41 2.49 14.77
CA LYS A 346 -2.87 1.20 15.23
C LYS A 346 -2.97 1.07 16.75
N ARG A 347 -2.60 2.11 17.49
CA ARG A 347 -2.70 2.14 18.97
C ARG A 347 -4.14 2.05 19.46
N CYS A 348 -5.06 2.82 18.87
CA CYS A 348 -6.49 2.79 19.21
C CYS A 348 -7.06 1.39 19.02
N ILE A 349 -6.63 0.70 17.97
CA ILE A 349 -7.05 -0.67 17.68
C ILE A 349 -6.42 -1.68 18.64
N GLU A 350 -5.15 -1.54 18.98
CA GLU A 350 -4.45 -2.46 19.89
C GLU A 350 -4.85 -2.28 21.36
N ASN A 351 -5.48 -1.15 21.70
CA ASN A 351 -5.98 -0.87 23.05
C ASN A 351 -7.23 -1.72 23.40
N LYS A 352 -7.06 -2.68 24.31
CA LYS A 352 -8.16 -3.52 24.83
C LYS A 352 -9.17 -2.73 25.67
N THR A 353 -8.72 -1.75 26.44
CA THR A 353 -9.55 -0.90 27.31
C THR A 353 -9.95 0.35 26.54
N ARG A 354 -11.00 0.19 25.73
CA ARG A 354 -11.44 1.17 24.72
C ARG A 354 -11.91 2.47 25.39
N SER A 355 -11.39 3.60 24.92
CA SER A 355 -11.99 4.90 25.19
C SER A 355 -12.96 5.31 24.06
N ASP A 356 -13.92 6.18 24.36
CA ASP A 356 -14.76 6.78 23.31
C ASP A 356 -13.92 7.59 22.29
N ASP A 357 -12.77 8.15 22.70
CA ASP A 357 -11.84 8.84 21.79
C ASP A 357 -11.21 7.87 20.77
N ASP A 358 -10.84 6.66 21.20
CA ASP A 358 -10.30 5.62 20.31
C ASP A 358 -11.35 5.25 19.26
N ARG A 359 -12.61 5.06 19.69
CA ARG A 359 -13.74 4.78 18.80
C ARG A 359 -13.93 5.88 17.75
N GLN A 360 -13.96 7.13 18.17
CA GLN A 360 -14.11 8.28 17.28
C GLN A 360 -12.91 8.44 16.34
N THR A 361 -11.69 8.16 16.82
CA THR A 361 -10.48 8.18 16.00
C THR A 361 -10.55 7.15 14.86
N LEU A 362 -10.97 5.91 15.15
CA LEU A 362 -11.12 4.87 14.13
C LEU A 362 -12.21 5.16 13.13
N LEU A 363 -13.36 5.65 13.61
CA LEU A 363 -14.45 6.04 12.73
C LEU A 363 -14.04 7.19 11.81
N LYS A 364 -13.38 8.22 12.35
CA LYS A 364 -12.87 9.34 11.58
C LYS A 364 -11.89 8.86 10.53
N PHE A 365 -10.93 8.00 10.91
CA PHE A 365 -9.98 7.42 9.99
C PHE A 365 -10.64 6.58 8.88
N ALA A 366 -11.61 5.73 9.21
CA ALA A 366 -12.34 4.93 8.24
C ALA A 366 -13.12 5.81 7.26
N LYS A 367 -13.86 6.81 7.75
CA LYS A 367 -14.58 7.79 6.93
C LYS A 367 -13.67 8.58 6.01
N GLU A 368 -12.50 8.98 6.51
CA GLU A 368 -11.50 9.68 5.72
C GLU A 368 -10.85 8.74 4.72
N SER A 369 -10.59 7.47 5.04
CA SER A 369 -9.88 6.56 4.13
C SER A 369 -10.76 6.02 2.98
N CYS A 370 -12.09 6.13 3.11
CA CYS A 370 -13.04 5.66 2.10
C CYS A 370 -13.26 6.73 1.02
N LYS A 371 -13.02 6.37 -0.25
CA LYS A 371 -13.24 7.26 -1.42
C LYS A 371 -14.69 7.31 -1.87
N ASP A 372 -15.46 6.29 -1.52
CA ASP A 372 -16.82 6.12 -1.97
C ASP A 372 -17.80 6.80 -1.00
N GLU A 373 -18.62 7.72 -1.53
CA GLU A 373 -19.55 8.52 -0.73
C GLU A 373 -20.64 7.68 -0.07
N ALA A 374 -21.09 6.59 -0.71
CA ALA A 374 -22.07 5.69 -0.12
C ALA A 374 -21.49 4.96 1.11
N VAL A 375 -20.19 4.64 1.08
CA VAL A 375 -19.49 4.06 2.23
C VAL A 375 -19.35 5.08 3.37
N ARG A 376 -18.99 6.33 3.05
CA ARG A 376 -18.91 7.43 4.04
C ARG A 376 -20.25 7.73 4.69
N GLN A 377 -21.32 7.73 3.89
CA GLN A 377 -22.68 7.90 4.36
C GLN A 377 -23.08 6.76 5.29
N TRP A 378 -22.81 5.51 4.89
CA TRP A 378 -23.07 4.34 5.72
C TRP A 378 -22.36 4.43 7.08
N PHE A 379 -21.10 4.85 7.12
CA PHE A 379 -20.39 5.08 8.38
C PHE A 379 -21.01 6.19 9.24
N THR A 380 -21.59 7.22 8.62
CA THR A 380 -22.23 8.32 9.34
C THR A 380 -23.55 7.90 9.97
N GLU A 381 -24.32 7.09 9.26
CA GLU A 381 -25.59 6.55 9.78
C GLU A 381 -25.37 5.51 10.88
N ASN A 382 -24.23 4.79 10.85
CA ASN A 382 -23.97 3.67 11.75
C ASN A 382 -22.96 3.98 12.87
N SER A 383 -22.39 5.20 12.93
CA SER A 383 -21.29 5.53 13.85
C SER A 383 -21.65 5.41 15.34
N GLU A 384 -22.85 5.82 15.71
CA GLU A 384 -23.31 5.78 17.10
C GLU A 384 -24.01 4.46 17.45
N SER A 385 -24.13 3.55 16.48
CA SER A 385 -24.78 2.27 16.72
C SER A 385 -23.85 1.31 17.49
N LYS A 386 -24.46 0.39 18.23
CA LYS A 386 -23.77 -0.77 18.82
C LYS A 386 -23.08 -1.65 17.78
N ILE A 387 -23.36 -1.45 16.48
CA ILE A 387 -22.69 -2.18 15.40
C ILE A 387 -21.21 -1.82 15.36
N PHE A 388 -20.85 -0.56 15.65
CA PHE A 388 -19.46 -0.12 15.57
C PHE A 388 -18.59 -0.67 16.73
N SER A 389 -19.16 -0.97 17.89
CA SER A 389 -18.39 -1.64 18.95
C SER A 389 -17.91 -3.03 18.50
N LYS A 390 -18.68 -3.70 17.62
CA LYS A 390 -18.29 -4.99 17.02
C LYS A 390 -17.11 -4.87 16.07
N LEU A 391 -16.85 -3.69 15.49
CA LEU A 391 -15.72 -3.50 14.59
C LEU A 391 -14.40 -3.85 15.27
N VAL A 392 -14.23 -3.45 16.52
CA VAL A 392 -12.98 -3.68 17.26
C VAL A 392 -12.87 -5.12 17.72
N ASP A 393 -13.98 -5.74 18.16
CA ASP A 393 -14.03 -7.18 18.46
C ASP A 393 -13.64 -8.00 17.23
N MET A 394 -14.22 -7.65 16.09
CA MET A 394 -13.91 -8.28 14.81
C MET A 394 -12.46 -8.03 14.40
N PHE A 395 -11.94 -6.82 14.60
CA PHE A 395 -10.54 -6.53 14.31
C PHE A 395 -9.61 -7.44 15.12
N HIS A 396 -9.78 -7.54 16.44
CA HIS A 396 -8.89 -8.37 17.26
C HIS A 396 -8.94 -9.85 16.85
N PHE A 397 -10.15 -10.35 16.63
CA PHE A 397 -10.37 -11.70 16.14
C PHE A 397 -9.63 -11.93 14.80
N LEU A 398 -9.78 -11.02 13.84
CA LEU A 398 -9.14 -11.14 12.54
C LEU A 398 -7.63 -10.93 12.61
N LYS A 399 -7.15 -10.02 13.46
CA LYS A 399 -5.72 -9.79 13.66
C LYS A 399 -5.04 -11.05 14.18
N GLU A 400 -5.61 -11.70 15.19
CA GLU A 400 -5.07 -12.96 15.70
C GLU A 400 -4.93 -13.99 14.57
N LYS A 401 -5.97 -14.14 13.74
CA LYS A 401 -5.96 -15.11 12.64
C LYS A 401 -4.99 -14.72 11.52
N ILE A 402 -4.85 -13.44 11.20
CA ILE A 402 -3.89 -12.98 10.19
C ILE A 402 -2.44 -13.08 10.72
N ASP A 403 -2.18 -12.73 11.97
CA ASP A 403 -0.86 -12.84 12.60
C ASP A 403 -0.39 -14.32 12.70
N GLU A 404 -1.32 -15.25 12.90
CA GLU A 404 -1.07 -16.69 12.79
C GLU A 404 -0.61 -17.07 11.38
N GLU A 405 -1.29 -16.58 10.35
CA GLU A 405 -1.01 -16.89 8.94
C GLU A 405 0.19 -16.14 8.37
N GLU A 406 0.58 -14.98 8.92
CA GLU A 406 1.78 -14.26 8.50
C GLU A 406 3.06 -15.10 8.69
N LYS A 407 3.05 -15.99 9.68
CA LYS A 407 4.15 -16.94 9.99
C LYS A 407 4.27 -18.04 8.95
N ASN A 408 3.21 -18.28 8.17
CA ASN A 408 3.19 -19.27 7.10
C ASN A 408 3.81 -18.70 5.82
N ASN A 409 4.30 -19.59 4.97
CA ASN A 409 4.89 -19.22 3.68
C ASN A 409 3.79 -18.86 2.67
N HIS A 410 3.06 -17.77 2.89
CA HIS A 410 2.13 -17.19 1.93
C HIS A 410 2.81 -16.11 1.08
N SER A 411 2.33 -15.91 -0.15
CA SER A 411 2.60 -14.68 -0.90
C SER A 411 1.90 -13.49 -0.25
N ASN A 412 2.18 -12.29 -0.74
CA ASN A 412 1.48 -11.09 -0.28
C ASN A 412 0.02 -11.08 -0.78
N ASP A 413 -0.25 -11.62 -1.96
CA ASP A 413 -1.63 -11.82 -2.43
C ASP A 413 -2.20 -13.13 -1.89
N VAL A 414 -3.32 -13.05 -1.18
CA VAL A 414 -4.00 -14.20 -0.57
C VAL A 414 -5.49 -14.23 -0.90
N ASP A 415 -6.06 -15.42 -0.93
CA ASP A 415 -7.50 -15.67 -0.96
C ASP A 415 -7.96 -15.96 0.47
N ILE A 416 -8.72 -15.04 1.07
CA ILE A 416 -9.30 -15.25 2.40
C ILE A 416 -10.72 -15.76 2.23
N THR A 417 -11.06 -16.89 2.83
CA THR A 417 -12.42 -17.43 2.83
C THR A 417 -13.04 -17.33 4.21
N PHE A 418 -14.13 -16.58 4.34
CA PHE A 418 -14.93 -16.55 5.57
C PHE A 418 -15.95 -17.68 5.58
N VAL A 419 -15.84 -18.56 6.56
CA VAL A 419 -16.83 -19.60 6.84
C VAL A 419 -17.69 -19.15 8.01
N ALA A 420 -18.95 -18.85 7.72
CA ALA A 420 -19.92 -18.38 8.69
C ALA A 420 -21.34 -18.73 8.22
N HIS A 421 -22.33 -18.54 9.09
CA HIS A 421 -23.70 -18.43 8.63
C HIS A 421 -23.96 -17.03 8.08
N GLY A 422 -25.03 -16.89 7.31
CA GLY A 422 -25.40 -15.58 6.79
C GLY A 422 -26.83 -15.55 6.28
N ALA A 423 -27.29 -14.33 6.07
CA ALA A 423 -28.57 -14.03 5.47
C ALA A 423 -28.52 -12.67 4.78
N ILE A 424 -29.52 -12.41 3.95
CA ILE A 424 -29.77 -11.08 3.38
C ILE A 424 -31.00 -10.43 4.01
N THR A 425 -30.95 -9.11 4.08
CA THR A 425 -32.02 -8.26 4.62
C THR A 425 -32.70 -7.45 3.51
N ALA A 426 -33.89 -6.91 3.80
CA ALA A 426 -34.63 -6.10 2.82
C ALA A 426 -33.97 -4.74 2.54
N SER A 427 -33.19 -4.23 3.50
CA SER A 427 -32.40 -3.03 3.28
C SER A 427 -31.33 -3.28 2.23
N THR A 428 -31.11 -2.30 1.35
CA THR A 428 -30.06 -2.36 0.34
C THR A 428 -28.91 -1.42 0.69
N MET A 429 -27.73 -1.74 0.19
CA MET A 429 -26.51 -0.95 0.31
C MET A 429 -25.77 -0.90 -1.03
N SER A 430 -24.82 0.01 -1.17
CA SER A 430 -23.92 -0.02 -2.32
C SER A 430 -23.00 -1.25 -2.22
N ALA A 431 -22.74 -1.95 -3.33
CA ALA A 431 -21.76 -3.05 -3.34
C ALA A 431 -20.35 -2.56 -2.94
N SER A 432 -20.00 -1.31 -3.25
CA SER A 432 -18.77 -0.65 -2.82
C SER A 432 -18.60 -0.57 -1.29
N CYS A 433 -19.68 -0.65 -0.50
CA CYS A 433 -19.60 -0.75 0.97
C CYS A 433 -18.92 -2.03 1.46
N LEU A 434 -18.77 -3.04 0.59
CA LEU A 434 -18.04 -4.26 0.91
C LEU A 434 -16.54 -4.14 0.64
N LEU A 435 -16.09 -3.05 0.02
CA LEU A 435 -14.71 -2.77 -0.34
C LEU A 435 -14.24 -1.42 0.24
N PRO A 436 -14.28 -1.26 1.58
CA PRO A 436 -14.06 0.05 2.19
C PRO A 436 -12.65 0.58 1.96
N LEU A 437 -11.64 -0.29 1.84
CA LEU A 437 -10.23 0.08 1.65
C LEU A 437 -9.59 -0.78 0.54
N PRO A 438 -8.51 -0.29 -0.11
CA PRO A 438 -7.86 -0.99 -1.22
C PRO A 438 -7.11 -2.27 -0.83
N THR A 439 -6.99 -2.57 0.47
CA THR A 439 -6.34 -3.79 0.99
C THR A 439 -7.15 -5.05 0.68
N ILE A 440 -8.45 -4.90 0.42
CA ILE A 440 -9.29 -5.95 -0.17
C ILE A 440 -9.42 -5.67 -1.67
N SER A 441 -8.87 -6.55 -2.51
CA SER A 441 -8.88 -6.38 -3.96
C SER A 441 -10.25 -6.65 -4.58
N ASP A 442 -11.04 -7.56 -3.98
CA ASP A 442 -12.42 -7.86 -4.36
C ASP A 442 -13.14 -8.62 -3.22
N VAL A 443 -14.47 -8.57 -3.22
CA VAL A 443 -15.33 -9.46 -2.43
C VAL A 443 -16.12 -10.33 -3.42
N VAL A 444 -15.94 -11.64 -3.32
CA VAL A 444 -16.48 -12.63 -4.26
C VAL A 444 -17.58 -13.44 -3.58
N LEU A 445 -18.78 -13.33 -4.14
CA LEU A 445 -19.99 -14.05 -3.68
C LEU A 445 -20.23 -15.31 -4.50
N TYR A 446 -20.37 -16.47 -3.87
CA TYR A 446 -20.54 -17.73 -4.61
C TYR A 446 -21.99 -18.18 -4.77
N SER A 447 -22.83 -17.86 -3.80
CA SER A 447 -24.25 -18.20 -3.79
C SER A 447 -25.05 -17.09 -4.49
N PRO A 448 -26.02 -17.41 -5.36
CA PRO A 448 -27.06 -16.47 -5.79
C PRO A 448 -27.76 -15.77 -4.62
N TRP A 449 -28.40 -14.63 -4.88
CA TRP A 449 -29.32 -14.04 -3.91
C TRP A 449 -30.46 -15.03 -3.64
N ASN A 450 -30.91 -15.08 -2.39
CA ASN A 450 -31.94 -16.01 -1.92
C ASN A 450 -31.55 -17.50 -2.05
N CYS A 451 -30.27 -17.80 -1.87
CA CYS A 451 -29.73 -19.16 -1.96
C CYS A 451 -28.96 -19.58 -0.70
N TYR A 452 -29.24 -20.79 -0.20
CA TYR A 452 -28.46 -21.43 0.87
C TYR A 452 -27.20 -22.07 0.30
N LEU A 453 -26.16 -22.20 1.13
CA LEU A 453 -24.88 -22.81 0.74
C LEU A 453 -24.64 -24.09 1.54
N GLU A 454 -24.41 -25.21 0.85
CA GLU A 454 -24.03 -26.46 1.51
C GLU A 454 -22.53 -26.50 1.83
N ALA A 455 -22.16 -27.22 2.90
CA ALA A 455 -20.79 -27.34 3.38
C ALA A 455 -19.81 -27.90 2.32
N ASN A 456 -20.24 -28.83 1.45
CA ASN A 456 -19.41 -29.32 0.33
C ASN A 456 -19.02 -28.19 -0.63
N ALA A 457 -19.98 -27.32 -0.97
CA ALA A 457 -19.73 -26.16 -1.82
C ALA A 457 -18.83 -25.14 -1.12
N ALA A 458 -19.10 -24.85 0.16
CA ALA A 458 -18.25 -23.96 0.97
C ALA A 458 -16.79 -24.44 1.02
N TYR A 459 -16.57 -25.73 1.27
CA TYR A 459 -15.22 -26.33 1.23
C TYR A 459 -14.58 -26.25 -0.16
N GLY A 460 -15.36 -26.47 -1.22
CA GLY A 460 -14.89 -26.30 -2.60
C GLY A 460 -14.44 -24.87 -2.91
N VAL A 461 -15.14 -23.85 -2.39
CA VAL A 461 -14.73 -22.44 -2.49
C VAL A 461 -13.44 -22.20 -1.73
N ALA A 462 -13.41 -22.62 -0.46
CA ALA A 462 -12.29 -22.42 0.44
C ALA A 462 -10.98 -23.02 -0.09
N THR A 463 -11.07 -24.16 -0.78
CA THR A 463 -9.95 -24.84 -1.42
C THR A 463 -9.65 -24.38 -2.85
N GLY A 464 -10.50 -23.53 -3.44
CA GLY A 464 -10.37 -23.08 -4.83
C GLY A 464 -10.73 -24.14 -5.88
N LYS A 465 -11.36 -25.25 -5.47
CA LYS A 465 -11.74 -26.37 -6.34
C LYS A 465 -13.14 -26.20 -6.95
N LEU A 466 -13.97 -25.32 -6.41
CA LEU A 466 -15.32 -25.09 -6.92
C LEU A 466 -15.31 -24.25 -8.21
N GLN A 467 -15.54 -24.91 -9.34
CA GLN A 467 -15.74 -24.28 -10.65
C GLN A 467 -17.24 -24.07 -10.92
N PRO A 468 -17.62 -23.19 -11.87
CA PRO A 468 -19.03 -22.99 -12.24
C PRO A 468 -19.77 -24.28 -12.58
N VAL A 469 -19.12 -25.22 -13.28
CA VAL A 469 -19.72 -26.52 -13.67
C VAL A 469 -19.95 -27.48 -12.49
N HIS A 470 -19.30 -27.23 -11.35
CA HIS A 470 -19.48 -28.04 -10.14
C HIS A 470 -20.70 -27.62 -9.33
N ARG A 471 -21.29 -26.45 -9.63
CA ARG A 471 -22.41 -25.89 -8.88
C ARG A 471 -23.70 -26.56 -9.33
N THR A 472 -24.40 -27.16 -8.37
CA THR A 472 -25.74 -27.69 -8.58
C THR A 472 -26.71 -26.95 -7.68
N PHE A 473 -27.95 -26.80 -8.14
CA PHE A 473 -29.01 -26.11 -7.42
C PHE A 473 -30.17 -27.08 -7.25
N CYS A 474 -30.69 -27.17 -6.04
CA CYS A 474 -31.82 -28.04 -5.73
C CYS A 474 -32.68 -27.44 -4.62
N CYS A 475 -33.83 -28.04 -4.41
CA CYS A 475 -34.71 -27.74 -3.29
C CYS A 475 -34.04 -28.10 -1.93
N THR A 476 -34.25 -27.26 -0.90
CA THR A 476 -33.91 -27.60 0.48
C THR A 476 -34.73 -28.80 0.94
N SER A 477 -34.05 -29.89 1.31
CA SER A 477 -34.71 -31.10 1.81
C SER A 477 -35.61 -30.79 3.00
N GLY A 478 -36.85 -31.26 2.96
CA GLY A 478 -37.83 -31.05 4.04
C GLY A 478 -38.60 -29.72 3.98
N SER A 479 -38.35 -28.84 3.00
CA SER A 479 -39.08 -27.58 2.85
C SER A 479 -40.51 -27.73 2.32
N GLY A 480 -40.89 -28.93 1.84
CA GLY A 480 -42.18 -29.15 1.17
C GLY A 480 -42.31 -28.47 -0.20
N CYS A 481 -41.23 -27.89 -0.73
CA CYS A 481 -41.22 -27.28 -2.05
C CYS A 481 -41.47 -28.34 -3.14
N LYS A 482 -42.43 -28.04 -4.02
CA LYS A 482 -42.89 -28.90 -5.11
C LYS A 482 -42.24 -28.57 -6.45
N ILE A 483 -41.32 -27.61 -6.46
CA ILE A 483 -40.68 -27.12 -7.68
C ILE A 483 -39.56 -28.12 -8.05
N PRO A 484 -39.51 -28.61 -9.31
CA PRO A 484 -38.43 -29.48 -9.77
C PRO A 484 -37.04 -28.82 -9.63
N ASP A 485 -36.01 -29.62 -9.34
CA ASP A 485 -34.64 -29.14 -9.11
C ASP A 485 -34.09 -28.36 -10.30
N GLU A 486 -34.49 -28.69 -11.54
CA GLU A 486 -34.06 -27.99 -12.75
C GLU A 486 -34.47 -26.51 -12.74
N ASN A 487 -35.60 -26.19 -12.08
CA ASN A 487 -36.13 -24.84 -11.98
C ASN A 487 -35.52 -24.04 -10.80
N HIS A 488 -34.70 -24.67 -9.97
CA HIS A 488 -33.91 -23.98 -8.95
C HIS A 488 -32.61 -23.39 -9.53
N ARG A 489 -32.21 -23.80 -10.73
CA ARG A 489 -31.02 -23.28 -11.40
C ARG A 489 -31.28 -21.84 -11.88
N PRO A 490 -30.41 -20.87 -11.55
CA PRO A 490 -30.53 -19.53 -12.08
C PRO A 490 -30.33 -19.54 -13.61
N GLU A 491 -31.26 -18.92 -14.34
CA GLU A 491 -31.30 -18.96 -15.81
C GLU A 491 -30.18 -18.13 -16.46
N ASN A 492 -29.76 -17.05 -15.80
CA ASN A 492 -28.74 -16.13 -16.31
C ASN A 492 -27.70 -15.85 -15.22
N LEU A 493 -26.46 -16.28 -15.44
CA LEU A 493 -25.31 -15.91 -14.62
C LEU A 493 -24.44 -14.94 -15.44
N PRO A 494 -24.59 -13.60 -15.26
CA PRO A 494 -23.76 -12.63 -15.96
C PRO A 494 -22.27 -12.89 -15.76
N ASN A 495 -21.42 -12.53 -16.72
CA ASN A 495 -19.97 -12.59 -16.51
C ASN A 495 -19.57 -11.73 -15.31
N MET A 496 -18.75 -12.28 -14.40
CA MET A 496 -18.29 -11.61 -13.17
C MET A 496 -19.42 -11.18 -12.22
N TRP A 497 -20.61 -11.79 -12.31
CA TRP A 497 -21.74 -11.52 -11.40
C TRP A 497 -21.32 -11.55 -9.93
N ASN A 498 -20.39 -12.44 -9.57
CA ASN A 498 -19.88 -12.63 -8.22
C ASN A 498 -18.95 -11.54 -7.67
N SER A 499 -18.50 -10.58 -8.48
CA SER A 499 -17.52 -9.57 -8.07
C SER A 499 -18.18 -8.28 -7.57
N MET A 500 -18.03 -7.98 -6.27
CA MET A 500 -18.52 -6.73 -5.69
C MET A 500 -17.74 -5.52 -6.20
N LYS A 501 -16.47 -5.69 -6.58
CA LYS A 501 -15.69 -4.63 -7.21
C LYS A 501 -16.24 -4.24 -8.57
N LYS A 502 -16.66 -5.22 -9.38
CA LYS A 502 -17.27 -4.96 -10.69
C LYS A 502 -18.68 -4.39 -10.57
N ALA A 503 -19.41 -4.75 -9.51
CA ALA A 503 -20.71 -4.16 -9.20
C ALA A 503 -20.63 -2.65 -8.90
N GLY A 504 -19.53 -2.17 -8.30
CA GLY A 504 -19.33 -0.75 -8.02
C GLY A 504 -20.44 -0.18 -7.13
N ASN A 505 -21.18 0.82 -7.63
CA ASN A 505 -22.20 1.52 -6.85
C ASN A 505 -23.61 0.92 -6.96
N GLN A 506 -23.73 -0.24 -7.60
CA GLN A 506 -25.01 -0.94 -7.72
C GLN A 506 -25.53 -1.36 -6.35
N LYS A 507 -26.86 -1.33 -6.18
CA LYS A 507 -27.52 -1.63 -4.92
C LYS A 507 -27.67 -3.13 -4.73
N VAL A 508 -27.08 -3.66 -3.67
CA VAL A 508 -27.19 -5.06 -3.25
C VAL A 508 -27.95 -5.17 -1.93
N PRO A 509 -28.58 -6.31 -1.61
CA PRO A 509 -29.13 -6.55 -0.29
C PRO A 509 -28.04 -6.45 0.76
N ASN A 510 -28.36 -5.88 1.92
CA ASN A 510 -27.43 -5.86 3.04
C ASN A 510 -27.27 -7.29 3.58
N ILE A 511 -26.01 -7.71 3.69
CA ILE A 511 -25.60 -9.05 4.11
C ILE A 511 -25.28 -8.99 5.60
N ILE A 512 -25.86 -9.91 6.35
CA ILE A 512 -25.47 -10.15 7.74
C ILE A 512 -24.77 -11.50 7.83
N VAL A 513 -23.76 -11.57 8.69
CA VAL A 513 -23.03 -12.79 9.02
C VAL A 513 -23.29 -13.14 10.47
N SER A 514 -23.54 -14.42 10.72
CA SER A 514 -23.75 -14.94 12.07
C SER A 514 -22.59 -15.88 12.42
N PRO A 515 -22.04 -15.78 13.63
CA PRO A 515 -20.96 -16.67 14.07
C PRO A 515 -21.36 -18.15 13.99
N LEU A 516 -20.36 -19.01 13.77
CA LEU A 516 -20.52 -20.46 13.89
C LEU A 516 -20.79 -20.82 15.35
N LYS A 517 -21.69 -21.79 15.57
CA LYS A 517 -22.03 -22.22 16.93
C LYS A 517 -20.91 -23.06 17.52
N THR A 518 -20.60 -22.83 18.80
CA THR A 518 -19.67 -23.67 19.56
C THR A 518 -20.39 -24.31 20.75
N PRO A 519 -20.06 -25.55 21.13
CA PRO A 519 -19.00 -26.40 20.56
C PRO A 519 -19.39 -27.11 19.25
N GLU A 520 -20.67 -27.19 18.91
CA GLU A 520 -21.16 -27.97 17.76
C GLU A 520 -21.88 -27.09 16.73
N ASP A 521 -21.35 -27.09 15.51
CA ASP A 521 -21.99 -26.50 14.33
C ASP A 521 -21.92 -27.50 13.19
N GLY A 522 -23.08 -27.95 12.70
CA GLY A 522 -23.16 -29.02 11.71
C GLY A 522 -22.43 -28.67 10.40
N ALA A 523 -22.50 -27.41 9.96
CA ALA A 523 -21.83 -26.98 8.73
C ALA A 523 -20.31 -26.96 8.92
N TRP A 524 -19.83 -26.42 10.05
CA TRP A 524 -18.40 -26.39 10.36
C TRP A 524 -17.81 -27.77 10.59
N ASN A 525 -18.51 -28.63 11.34
CA ASN A 525 -18.10 -30.01 11.58
C ASN A 525 -17.93 -30.78 10.26
N HIS A 526 -18.82 -30.54 9.29
CA HIS A 526 -18.71 -31.14 7.97
C HIS A 526 -17.51 -30.58 7.17
N ILE A 527 -17.21 -29.28 7.28
CA ILE A 527 -16.00 -28.70 6.66
C ILE A 527 -14.73 -29.30 7.27
N GLU A 528 -14.67 -29.46 8.60
CA GLU A 528 -13.54 -30.10 9.27
C GLU A 528 -13.41 -31.59 8.89
N TYR A 529 -14.52 -32.29 8.70
CA TYR A 529 -14.52 -33.65 8.12
C TYR A 529 -13.92 -33.65 6.71
N LEU A 530 -14.38 -32.78 5.81
CA LEU A 530 -13.87 -32.67 4.44
C LEU A 530 -12.38 -32.29 4.39
N LYS A 531 -11.92 -31.46 5.33
CA LYS A 531 -10.51 -31.09 5.47
C LYS A 531 -9.65 -32.27 5.91
N LYS A 532 -10.16 -33.14 6.79
CA LYS A 532 -9.48 -34.39 7.16
C LYS A 532 -9.40 -35.36 5.98
N GLU A 533 -10.50 -35.48 5.23
CA GLU A 533 -10.61 -36.42 4.12
C GLU A 533 -9.84 -35.97 2.86
N HIS A 534 -9.88 -34.68 2.54
CA HIS A 534 -9.39 -34.15 1.26
C HIS A 534 -8.22 -33.16 1.38
N GLY A 535 -7.73 -32.92 2.59
CA GLY A 535 -6.57 -32.08 2.89
C GLY A 535 -6.91 -30.62 3.23
N LYS A 536 -5.88 -29.86 3.61
CA LYS A 536 -6.01 -28.42 3.86
C LYS A 536 -6.07 -27.63 2.53
N PRO A 537 -6.55 -26.38 2.54
CA PRO A 537 -6.42 -25.47 1.41
C PRO A 537 -4.97 -25.36 0.93
N GLY A 538 -4.81 -25.10 -0.36
CA GLY A 538 -3.49 -24.86 -0.95
C GLY A 538 -2.82 -23.60 -0.42
N LYS A 539 -1.57 -23.39 -0.84
CA LYS A 539 -0.80 -22.18 -0.55
C LYS A 539 -1.63 -20.92 -0.89
N ASN A 540 -1.52 -19.89 -0.05
CA ASN A 540 -2.18 -18.58 -0.19
C ASN A 540 -3.70 -18.58 -0.04
N ARG A 541 -4.29 -19.68 0.46
CA ARG A 541 -5.71 -19.76 0.80
C ARG A 541 -5.87 -19.84 2.31
N ILE A 542 -6.39 -18.78 2.90
CA ILE A 542 -6.61 -18.66 4.34
C ILE A 542 -8.10 -18.92 4.61
N ILE A 543 -8.41 -19.85 5.50
CA ILE A 543 -9.79 -20.07 5.97
C ILE A 543 -9.93 -19.46 7.35
N ILE A 544 -10.88 -18.54 7.49
CA ILE A 544 -11.22 -17.94 8.78
C ILE A 544 -12.64 -18.39 9.15
N PRO A 545 -12.79 -19.36 10.08
CA PRO A 545 -14.10 -19.69 10.64
C PRO A 545 -14.52 -18.60 11.62
N LEU A 546 -15.70 -18.00 11.41
CA LEU A 546 -16.18 -16.91 12.25
C LEU A 546 -16.68 -17.42 13.60
N ILE A 547 -15.75 -17.68 14.53
CA ILE A 547 -16.03 -18.17 15.88
C ILE A 547 -15.62 -17.07 16.86
N LEU A 548 -16.60 -16.35 17.41
CA LEU A 548 -16.37 -15.21 18.29
C LEU A 548 -16.50 -15.62 19.76
N PRO A 549 -15.46 -15.44 20.60
CA PRO A 549 -15.43 -15.97 21.96
C PRO A 549 -16.26 -15.19 22.97
N SER A 550 -16.67 -13.96 22.66
CA SER A 550 -17.27 -13.02 23.63
C SER A 550 -18.56 -12.35 23.15
N ILE A 551 -19.07 -12.75 21.99
CA ILE A 551 -20.30 -12.21 21.41
C ILE A 551 -21.40 -13.24 21.62
N ASP A 552 -22.62 -12.77 21.89
CA ASP A 552 -23.80 -13.64 21.93
C ASP A 552 -23.82 -14.44 20.62
N PRO A 553 -23.79 -15.78 20.64
CA PRO A 553 -23.75 -16.59 19.43
C PRO A 553 -24.97 -16.38 18.51
N LYS A 554 -25.99 -15.64 18.97
CA LYS A 554 -27.16 -15.23 18.19
C LYS A 554 -27.03 -13.85 17.55
N GLU A 555 -25.95 -13.13 17.83
CA GLU A 555 -25.81 -11.76 17.39
C GLU A 555 -25.25 -11.69 15.96
N ASP A 556 -26.08 -11.19 15.05
CA ASP A 556 -25.71 -10.96 13.67
C ASP A 556 -24.82 -9.72 13.51
N ILE A 557 -23.89 -9.78 12.57
CA ILE A 557 -22.93 -8.73 12.26
C ILE A 557 -23.10 -8.32 10.80
N PRO A 558 -23.32 -7.04 10.48
CA PRO A 558 -23.33 -6.60 9.10
C PRO A 558 -21.97 -6.87 8.43
N LEU A 559 -21.99 -7.46 7.25
CA LEU A 559 -20.78 -7.77 6.49
C LEU A 559 -19.85 -6.54 6.26
N PRO A 560 -20.35 -5.30 6.02
CA PRO A 560 -19.49 -4.12 5.93
C PRO A 560 -18.59 -3.90 7.16
N VAL A 561 -19.02 -4.31 8.35
CA VAL A 561 -18.20 -4.25 9.57
C VAL A 561 -17.04 -5.24 9.49
N VAL A 562 -17.33 -6.46 9.01
CA VAL A 562 -16.33 -7.52 8.86
C VAL A 562 -15.32 -7.18 7.79
N THR A 563 -15.77 -6.67 6.63
CA THR A 563 -14.86 -6.25 5.56
C THR A 563 -14.04 -5.03 5.96
N LEU A 564 -14.60 -4.07 6.72
CA LEU A 564 -13.82 -2.96 7.27
C LEU A 564 -12.76 -3.46 8.28
N ALA A 565 -13.15 -4.30 9.25
CA ALA A 565 -12.21 -4.85 10.22
C ALA A 565 -11.07 -5.59 9.51
N LEU A 566 -11.40 -6.47 8.56
CA LEU A 566 -10.41 -7.19 7.76
C LEU A 566 -9.51 -6.21 7.00
N SER A 567 -10.09 -5.21 6.34
CA SER A 567 -9.34 -4.22 5.60
C SER A 567 -8.32 -3.46 6.46
N LEU A 568 -8.70 -3.12 7.70
CA LEU A 568 -7.83 -2.47 8.68
C LEU A 568 -6.72 -3.41 9.16
N VAL A 569 -7.03 -4.69 9.43
CA VAL A 569 -6.00 -5.70 9.77
C VAL A 569 -5.00 -5.82 8.63
N LEU A 570 -5.51 -5.95 7.40
CA LEU A 570 -4.68 -6.10 6.22
C LEU A 570 -3.78 -4.89 5.96
N MET A 571 -4.22 -3.67 6.31
CA MET A 571 -3.41 -2.45 6.21
C MET A 571 -2.13 -2.49 7.06
N PHE A 572 -2.15 -3.24 8.16
CA PHE A 572 -1.00 -3.43 9.05
C PHE A 572 -0.35 -4.81 8.89
N SER A 573 -0.75 -5.56 7.87
CA SER A 573 -0.19 -6.87 7.50
C SER A 573 0.52 -6.77 6.15
N ARG A 574 1.36 -7.75 5.82
CA ARG A 574 1.94 -7.87 4.47
C ARG A 574 0.94 -8.30 3.39
N PHE A 575 -0.28 -8.69 3.78
CA PHE A 575 -1.26 -9.28 2.88
C PHE A 575 -2.14 -8.25 2.18
N GLN A 576 -2.42 -8.56 0.91
CA GLN A 576 -3.53 -8.04 0.13
C GLN A 576 -4.46 -9.21 -0.18
N ALA A 577 -5.77 -9.03 -0.01
CA ALA A 577 -6.70 -10.16 -0.04
C ALA A 577 -7.81 -10.02 -1.07
N THR A 578 -8.14 -11.12 -1.74
CA THR A 578 -9.48 -11.33 -2.29
C THR A 578 -10.32 -12.06 -1.25
N LEU A 579 -11.45 -11.48 -0.86
CA LEU A 579 -12.33 -12.08 0.12
C LEU A 579 -13.40 -12.94 -0.56
N HIS A 580 -13.40 -14.24 -0.26
CA HIS A 580 -14.39 -15.20 -0.71
C HIS A 580 -15.41 -15.43 0.40
N LEU A 581 -16.68 -15.17 0.13
CA LEU A 581 -17.73 -15.40 1.12
C LEU A 581 -18.36 -16.78 0.93
N THR A 582 -18.22 -17.61 1.94
CA THR A 582 -18.89 -18.91 2.05
C THR A 582 -19.96 -18.87 3.13
N ILE A 583 -21.03 -18.16 2.80
CA ILE A 583 -22.20 -17.97 3.66
C ILE A 583 -23.49 -18.25 2.89
N CYS A 584 -24.57 -18.54 3.61
CA CYS A 584 -25.91 -18.52 3.03
C CYS A 584 -26.29 -17.07 2.69
N LEU A 585 -26.97 -16.88 1.56
CA LEU A 585 -27.55 -15.60 1.12
C LEU A 585 -29.07 -15.70 0.98
N GLY A 586 -29.69 -16.58 1.79
CA GLY A 586 -31.14 -16.70 1.93
C GLY A 586 -31.74 -15.48 2.62
N LYS A 587 -33.03 -15.21 2.37
CA LYS A 587 -33.78 -14.17 3.08
C LYS A 587 -33.76 -14.42 4.59
N LEU A 588 -33.56 -13.37 5.39
CA LEU A 588 -33.62 -13.45 6.85
C LEU A 588 -35.00 -13.90 7.37
N SER A 589 -36.06 -13.60 6.62
CA SER A 589 -37.43 -14.04 6.93
C SER A 589 -38.14 -14.45 5.65
N GLU A 590 -38.95 -15.52 5.71
CA GLU A 590 -39.79 -15.95 4.59
C GLU A 590 -40.77 -14.87 4.11
N LYS A 591 -41.18 -13.96 5.01
CA LYS A 591 -42.08 -12.85 4.67
C LYS A 591 -41.37 -11.68 3.98
N MET A 592 -40.05 -11.73 3.90
CA MET A 592 -39.24 -10.67 3.32
C MET A 592 -39.42 -10.64 1.79
N LYS A 593 -39.83 -9.49 1.27
CA LYS A 593 -39.91 -9.25 -0.16
C LYS A 593 -38.60 -8.61 -0.64
N LEU A 594 -38.01 -9.20 -1.67
CA LEU A 594 -36.88 -8.63 -2.39
C LEU A 594 -37.40 -8.02 -3.68
N ASP A 595 -36.81 -6.90 -4.09
CA ASP A 595 -36.99 -6.40 -5.44
C ASP A 595 -36.13 -7.23 -6.39
N GLU A 596 -36.70 -8.32 -6.91
CA GLU A 596 -35.94 -9.34 -7.64
C GLU A 596 -35.48 -8.87 -9.02
N GLU A 597 -36.19 -7.95 -9.67
CA GLU A 597 -35.88 -7.52 -11.03
C GLU A 597 -34.49 -6.85 -11.16
N PRO A 598 -34.16 -5.79 -10.38
CA PRO A 598 -32.82 -5.21 -10.43
C PRO A 598 -31.75 -6.18 -9.93
N LEU A 599 -32.10 -7.02 -8.95
CA LEU A 599 -31.18 -8.02 -8.43
C LEU A 599 -30.82 -9.08 -9.47
N ARG A 600 -31.77 -9.50 -10.31
CA ARG A 600 -31.57 -10.45 -11.43
C ARG A 600 -30.70 -9.89 -12.55
N GLN A 601 -30.71 -8.56 -12.74
CA GLN A 601 -29.87 -7.90 -13.74
C GLN A 601 -28.42 -7.80 -13.27
N GLN A 602 -28.20 -7.51 -11.98
CA GLN A 602 -26.88 -7.42 -11.38
C GLN A 602 -26.26 -8.80 -11.08
N TYR A 603 -27.10 -9.72 -10.62
CA TYR A 603 -26.71 -10.97 -9.97
C TYR A 603 -27.74 -12.06 -10.26
N ALA A 604 -27.43 -13.33 -10.02
CA ALA A 604 -28.48 -14.35 -10.06
C ALA A 604 -29.33 -14.27 -8.78
N CYS A 605 -30.65 -14.26 -8.90
CA CYS A 605 -31.57 -14.44 -7.76
C CYS A 605 -32.32 -15.75 -7.96
N THR A 606 -32.28 -16.63 -6.96
CA THR A 606 -32.98 -17.92 -7.00
C THR A 606 -34.36 -17.81 -6.36
N ILE A 607 -35.24 -18.75 -6.72
CA ILE A 607 -36.52 -18.95 -6.03
C ILE A 607 -36.29 -19.38 -4.58
N ASP A 608 -37.33 -19.26 -3.75
CA ASP A 608 -37.26 -19.65 -2.33
C ASP A 608 -36.85 -21.12 -2.15
N TYR A 609 -36.19 -21.41 -1.02
CA TYR A 609 -35.71 -22.75 -0.66
C TYR A 609 -34.68 -23.35 -1.63
N THR A 610 -33.96 -22.52 -2.39
CA THR A 610 -32.87 -22.99 -3.23
C THR A 610 -31.60 -23.20 -2.41
N VAL A 611 -30.98 -24.38 -2.55
CA VAL A 611 -29.65 -24.70 -2.01
C VAL A 611 -28.67 -24.85 -3.15
N MET A 612 -27.52 -24.19 -3.05
CA MET A 612 -26.36 -24.46 -3.88
C MET A 612 -25.50 -25.54 -3.23
N LYS A 613 -25.26 -26.60 -3.99
CA LYS A 613 -24.40 -27.73 -3.65
C LYS A 613 -23.22 -27.82 -4.60
N SER A 614 -22.31 -28.75 -4.32
CA SER A 614 -21.25 -29.12 -5.24
C SER A 614 -21.34 -30.59 -5.63
N THR A 615 -21.06 -30.91 -6.89
CA THR A 615 -20.95 -32.32 -7.33
C THR A 615 -19.81 -33.05 -6.62
N GLU A 616 -19.98 -34.33 -6.28
CA GLU A 616 -18.92 -35.17 -5.69
C GLU A 616 -17.66 -35.25 -6.55
N LYS A 617 -17.81 -35.11 -7.88
CA LYS A 617 -16.69 -35.05 -8.84
C LYS A 617 -15.67 -33.97 -8.50
N MET A 618 -16.11 -32.88 -7.87
CA MET A 618 -15.22 -31.79 -7.40
C MET A 618 -14.21 -32.31 -6.38
N LEU A 619 -14.65 -33.14 -5.44
CA LEU A 619 -13.84 -33.72 -4.36
C LEU A 619 -12.99 -34.91 -4.85
N ALA A 620 -13.52 -35.72 -5.78
CA ALA A 620 -12.83 -36.87 -6.33
C ALA A 620 -11.57 -36.52 -7.15
N SER A 621 -11.48 -35.29 -7.67
CA SER A 621 -10.46 -34.88 -8.63
C SER A 621 -9.02 -34.99 -8.12
N THR A 622 -8.75 -34.81 -6.83
CA THR A 622 -7.38 -34.79 -6.33
C THR A 622 -6.83 -36.20 -6.10
N PHE A 623 -7.58 -37.04 -5.39
CA PHE A 623 -7.13 -38.40 -5.07
C PHE A 623 -7.19 -39.31 -6.30
N SER A 624 -8.23 -39.20 -7.13
CA SER A 624 -8.33 -39.99 -8.36
C SER A 624 -7.31 -39.56 -9.41
N ALA A 625 -6.94 -38.26 -9.50
CA ALA A 625 -5.88 -37.84 -10.42
C ALA A 625 -4.49 -38.29 -9.95
N ILE A 626 -4.22 -38.26 -8.65
CA ILE A 626 -2.97 -38.79 -8.08
C ILE A 626 -2.93 -40.31 -8.27
N LYS A 627 -3.98 -41.03 -7.84
CA LYS A 627 -4.10 -42.48 -8.03
C LYS A 627 -3.95 -42.88 -9.51
N SER A 628 -4.64 -42.21 -10.43
CA SER A 628 -4.52 -42.49 -11.87
C SER A 628 -3.16 -42.13 -12.44
N SER A 629 -2.44 -41.17 -11.87
CA SER A 629 -1.08 -40.82 -12.29
C SER A 629 -0.05 -41.79 -11.74
N VAL A 630 -0.24 -42.26 -10.50
CA VAL A 630 0.54 -43.32 -9.87
C VAL A 630 0.32 -44.65 -10.60
N GLU A 631 -0.92 -45.03 -10.88
CA GLU A 631 -1.27 -46.24 -11.65
C GLU A 631 -0.69 -46.19 -13.08
N ARG A 632 -0.76 -45.03 -13.77
CA ARG A 632 -0.11 -44.86 -15.08
C ARG A 632 1.42 -44.94 -15.00
N PHE A 633 2.01 -44.46 -13.91
CA PHE A 633 3.44 -44.58 -13.67
C PHE A 633 3.85 -46.05 -13.46
N PHE A 634 3.11 -46.80 -12.63
CA PHE A 634 3.32 -48.23 -12.43
C PHE A 634 3.15 -49.02 -13.73
N TRP A 635 2.08 -48.77 -14.50
CA TRP A 635 1.90 -49.41 -15.81
C TRP A 635 3.04 -49.11 -16.79
N ARG A 636 3.55 -47.88 -16.83
CA ARG A 636 4.69 -47.53 -17.69
C ARG A 636 5.98 -48.20 -17.25
N THR A 637 6.21 -48.31 -15.94
CA THR A 637 7.41 -48.95 -15.39
C THR A 637 7.38 -50.47 -15.54
N GLU A 638 6.22 -51.12 -15.44
CA GLU A 638 6.07 -52.56 -15.75
C GLU A 638 6.25 -52.89 -17.24
N SER A 639 5.89 -51.94 -18.14
CA SER A 639 6.09 -52.11 -19.59
C SER A 639 7.53 -51.85 -20.06
N SER A 640 8.37 -51.27 -19.20
CA SER A 640 9.76 -50.91 -19.47
C SER A 640 10.67 -52.00 -18.86
N ALA A 641 11.57 -52.62 -19.61
CA ALA A 641 12.58 -53.54 -19.09
C ALA A 641 13.68 -52.81 -18.27
N GLU A 642 13.33 -51.74 -17.57
CA GLU A 642 14.19 -51.03 -16.63
C GLU A 642 14.28 -51.81 -15.30
N THR A 643 15.48 -51.92 -14.78
CA THR A 643 15.78 -52.55 -13.48
C THR A 643 14.96 -51.91 -12.36
N GLN A 644 14.32 -52.75 -11.54
CA GLN A 644 13.42 -52.42 -10.42
C GLN A 644 13.97 -51.32 -9.49
N GLU A 645 15.30 -51.22 -9.38
CA GLU A 645 16.04 -50.24 -8.58
C GLU A 645 15.87 -48.78 -9.07
N GLY A 646 15.83 -48.56 -10.38
CA GLY A 646 15.65 -47.22 -10.97
C GLY A 646 14.23 -46.68 -10.86
N ALA A 647 13.23 -47.57 -10.85
CA ALA A 647 11.83 -47.22 -10.67
C ALA A 647 11.57 -46.70 -9.23
N HIS A 648 12.19 -47.35 -8.23
CA HIS A 648 12.04 -46.96 -6.83
C HIS A 648 12.65 -45.57 -6.54
N GLU A 649 13.83 -45.27 -7.10
CA GLU A 649 14.45 -43.95 -6.92
C GLU A 649 13.64 -42.83 -7.60
N ARG A 650 13.10 -43.08 -8.80
CA ARG A 650 12.21 -42.12 -9.50
C ARG A 650 10.90 -41.93 -8.75
N LEU A 651 10.31 -42.98 -8.19
CA LEU A 651 9.12 -42.90 -7.32
C LEU A 651 9.40 -42.09 -6.07
N SER A 652 10.52 -42.35 -5.39
CA SER A 652 10.94 -41.61 -4.20
C SER A 652 11.13 -40.12 -4.53
N LYS A 653 11.80 -39.79 -5.64
CA LYS A 653 11.97 -38.40 -6.10
C LYS A 653 10.62 -37.75 -6.47
N ALA A 654 9.72 -38.46 -7.14
CA ALA A 654 8.41 -37.95 -7.51
C ALA A 654 7.50 -37.71 -6.28
N PHE A 655 7.52 -38.63 -5.31
CA PHE A 655 6.81 -38.46 -4.04
C PHE A 655 7.38 -37.28 -3.23
N LYS A 656 8.70 -37.17 -3.11
CA LYS A 656 9.35 -36.01 -2.47
C LYS A 656 9.00 -34.69 -3.16
N ALA A 657 8.92 -34.68 -4.50
CA ALA A 657 8.53 -33.50 -5.26
C ALA A 657 7.03 -33.14 -5.10
N LEU A 658 6.15 -34.12 -4.96
CA LEU A 658 4.70 -33.91 -4.82
C LEU A 658 4.27 -33.53 -3.41
N PHE A 659 4.93 -34.08 -2.38
CA PHE A 659 4.50 -33.96 -0.99
C PHE A 659 5.45 -33.13 -0.13
N GLY A 660 6.57 -32.64 -0.69
CA GLY A 660 7.63 -31.96 0.04
C GLY A 660 8.49 -32.94 0.84
N GLU A 661 9.71 -32.53 1.19
CA GLU A 661 10.50 -33.27 2.16
C GLU A 661 9.82 -33.15 3.54
N THR A 662 9.29 -34.25 4.03
CA THR A 662 8.93 -34.37 5.45
C THR A 662 10.24 -34.46 6.22
N SER A 663 10.62 -33.38 6.91
CA SER A 663 11.67 -33.42 7.91
C SER A 663 11.19 -34.32 9.05
N GLU A 664 11.83 -35.47 9.24
CA GLU A 664 11.79 -36.20 10.52
C GLU A 664 12.45 -35.39 11.63
#